data_AF-A0AA37SPV6-F1
#
_entry.id   AF-A0AA37SPV6-F1
#
_cell.length_a   1.000
_cell.length_b   1.000
_cell.length_c   1.000
_cell.angle_alpha   90.00
_cell.angle_beta   90.00
_cell.angle_gamma   90.00
#
_symmetry.space_group_name_H-M   'P 1'
#
loop_
_entity.id
_entity.type
_entity.pdbx_description
1 polymer ?
#
loop_
_entity_poly.entity_id
_entity_poly.type
_entity_poly.pdbx_seq_one_letter_code
_entity_poly.pdbx_strand_id
1 'polypeptide(L)'
;MFSISSYAQNAVYWVGGSGDWTDTNHWVKNSGGSNITGEIPNEDYIVIIDGNSGLNSGSTITIPPGEYSVHDLIVTNTSGFTLLFNGTSISNDVEMNIFGDLDLPSNLSVEFTSLSTTSNAWRFVDNTFHTIHTRNTDLINVELVSAGASYSLNSHYTTSVQTRMYGGTWNTNGRTVNAGKLLFNDGINPPQMSLTKIFNAGSSTINCDSWDSRLTYGSLTVTGNHFINTAKFVGSPVYQGNQFSFYEIRLLEYPDNPTGGSIVEHNNFECTDCLIENLIIEDTGRTKLAGKFTINGKLTVVNEGVSVEFSGGNGRSNQVTLNGIVVTPSVNGCDQRTVFKNVHNDFTSLMRSSGTLTISNAVLENIQASGGAGTNFILSNGVLQGSSTGWSLQNTPNAVDYLWFSPNGVQGDWDDPTNWMLVGGGSNGCVPSIVDDVHISDESKGDIRIPPNYTAECRDFLWTNKDGITLTLDGTSSLKSVLKVTGDFYTDPSANFVGANWHEVSFSSATNNAISANDVLLPDVSFSGDDGEWNLESPFSADEIEFIGGQFNSAGEDVTTDYWSCIEENPKHFVFNSSHIVVNGEMALSRTTNSGVTVSAGTSLITCEKLTSTVTNLYDVQLNNASSRTLDNYAYNFNSLILKGIGQVNTQNDLTVKDLVFEANGSSLALDMGEVLTINGGIISNTSSGNPGILKSRVNGTQVDIDKVAGNICVLGYVSFEDINAALSGVFNAPLGIDAGNNTDINYDNGTSTSDLYWIGESGSWLVNSNWSRVDGGCPSTKDPKNAPNLYFTSNSFSTSPATVTVPSATTANDVHFLNSDNLTVNVTINLTPNNIYVNGGYANFTGKLVTVLGSTTVQSSGFLTTDMTNTYRTNELESSGGAVIVRSGSYINVLRQ
;
A
#
# COMPACT_ATOMS: atom_id res chain seq x y z
N MET A 1 -55.25 16.64 43.52
CA MET A 1 -55.85 15.67 44.45
C MET A 1 -55.65 14.30 43.82
N PHE A 2 -54.51 13.67 44.11
CA PHE A 2 -54.21 12.28 43.77
C PHE A 2 -53.87 11.62 45.11
N SER A 3 -54.60 10.56 45.45
CA SER A 3 -54.44 9.80 46.68
C SER A 3 -53.16 8.97 46.62
N ILE A 4 -52.18 9.30 47.45
CA ILE A 4 -51.10 8.38 47.80
C ILE A 4 -51.70 7.43 48.83
N SER A 5 -52.05 6.21 48.44
CA SER A 5 -52.24 5.13 49.41
C SER A 5 -50.84 4.66 49.84
N SER A 6 -50.35 5.16 50.97
CA SER A 6 -49.22 4.53 51.65
C SER A 6 -49.72 3.22 52.25
N TYR A 7 -49.59 2.11 51.53
CA TYR A 7 -49.63 0.80 52.18
C TYR A 7 -48.38 0.73 53.05
N ALA A 8 -48.56 0.54 54.37
CA ALA A 8 -47.46 0.17 55.23
C ALA A 8 -47.02 -1.23 54.81
N GLN A 9 -45.79 -1.37 54.30
CA GLN A 9 -45.25 -2.66 53.90
C GLN A 9 -45.18 -3.58 55.11
N ASN A 10 -45.56 -4.84 54.93
CA ASN A 10 -45.64 -5.80 56.01
C ASN A 10 -44.34 -6.61 56.08
N ALA A 11 -43.73 -6.70 57.26
CA ALA A 11 -42.58 -7.58 57.46
C ALA A 11 -43.02 -9.05 57.58
N VAL A 12 -42.34 -9.94 56.87
CA VAL A 12 -42.51 -11.39 56.96
C VAL A 12 -41.16 -12.05 57.21
N TYR A 13 -41.17 -13.11 58.01
CA TYR A 13 -39.96 -13.74 58.53
C TYR A 13 -39.91 -15.21 58.10
N TRP A 14 -38.72 -15.66 57.68
CA TRP A 14 -38.46 -17.08 57.46
C TRP A 14 -38.31 -17.81 58.80
N VAL A 15 -38.90 -18.99 58.97
CA VAL A 15 -38.78 -19.86 60.17
C VAL A 15 -38.67 -21.33 59.80
N GLY A 16 -38.24 -22.19 60.74
CA GLY A 16 -38.29 -23.65 60.57
C GLY A 16 -37.04 -24.30 59.97
N GLY A 17 -35.96 -23.55 59.75
CA GLY A 17 -34.70 -24.10 59.24
C GLY A 17 -34.66 -24.20 57.71
N SER A 18 -34.07 -25.28 57.18
CA SER A 18 -33.97 -25.49 55.73
C SER A 18 -35.33 -25.75 55.08
N GLY A 19 -35.51 -25.40 53.81
CA GLY A 19 -36.77 -25.60 53.09
C GLY A 19 -36.82 -24.93 51.73
N ASP A 20 -37.97 -25.05 51.06
CA ASP A 20 -38.22 -24.43 49.76
C ASP A 20 -38.92 -23.08 49.94
N TRP A 21 -38.47 -22.05 49.22
CA TRP A 21 -39.02 -20.67 49.25
C TRP A 21 -40.54 -20.63 49.02
N THR A 22 -41.07 -21.62 48.30
CA THR A 22 -42.48 -21.74 47.94
C THR A 22 -43.34 -22.44 49.01
N ASP A 23 -42.75 -23.04 50.04
CA ASP A 23 -43.50 -23.62 51.15
C ASP A 23 -43.98 -22.51 52.09
N THR A 24 -45.28 -22.22 52.03
CA THR A 24 -45.93 -21.16 52.80
C THR A 24 -45.91 -21.38 54.30
N ASN A 25 -45.51 -22.57 54.78
CA ASN A 25 -45.33 -22.84 56.21
C ASN A 25 -44.07 -22.19 56.80
N HIS A 26 -43.10 -21.78 55.96
CA HIS A 26 -41.88 -21.11 56.40
C HIS A 26 -42.04 -19.60 56.59
N TRP A 27 -43.15 -18.99 56.17
CA TRP A 27 -43.36 -17.55 56.22
C TRP A 27 -44.31 -17.14 57.35
N VAL A 28 -43.83 -16.33 58.30
CA VAL A 28 -44.61 -15.89 59.47
C VAL A 28 -44.58 -14.37 59.66
N LYS A 29 -45.59 -13.81 60.34
CA LYS A 29 -45.75 -12.35 60.54
C LYS A 29 -44.85 -11.75 61.63
N ASN A 30 -44.16 -12.57 62.42
CA ASN A 30 -43.26 -12.11 63.50
C ASN A 30 -42.04 -13.03 63.59
N SER A 31 -40.86 -12.46 63.87
CA SER A 31 -39.60 -13.19 64.08
C SER A 31 -39.77 -14.40 65.03
N GLY A 32 -39.38 -15.60 64.56
CA GLY A 32 -39.46 -16.86 65.32
C GLY A 32 -40.88 -17.32 65.69
N GLY A 33 -41.92 -16.67 65.19
CA GLY A 33 -43.31 -16.95 65.53
C GLY A 33 -43.91 -18.16 64.81
N SER A 34 -45.18 -18.45 65.10
CA SER A 34 -45.97 -19.52 64.45
C SER A 34 -47.17 -18.99 63.65
N ASN A 35 -47.29 -17.67 63.49
CA ASN A 35 -48.38 -17.02 62.78
C ASN A 35 -48.07 -16.98 61.28
N ILE A 36 -48.33 -18.10 60.62
CA ILE A 36 -48.14 -18.34 59.18
C ILE A 36 -48.91 -17.30 58.34
N THR A 37 -48.25 -16.77 57.30
CA THR A 37 -48.85 -15.86 56.33
C THR A 37 -49.84 -16.61 55.43
N GLY A 38 -49.52 -17.86 55.08
CA GLY A 38 -50.29 -18.70 54.15
C GLY A 38 -50.02 -18.39 52.67
N GLU A 39 -49.12 -17.44 52.39
CA GLU A 39 -48.81 -16.94 51.05
C GLU A 39 -47.29 -16.75 50.91
N ILE A 40 -46.79 -16.89 49.68
CA ILE A 40 -45.39 -16.61 49.33
C ILE A 40 -45.20 -15.08 49.32
N PRO A 41 -44.07 -14.54 49.81
CA PRO A 41 -43.78 -13.12 49.70
C PRO A 41 -43.86 -12.60 48.26
N ASN A 42 -44.26 -11.34 48.14
CA ASN A 42 -44.46 -10.58 46.90
C ASN A 42 -43.93 -9.15 47.11
N GLU A 43 -44.14 -8.26 46.14
CA GLU A 43 -43.67 -6.86 46.14
C GLU A 43 -44.14 -5.99 47.31
N ASP A 44 -45.16 -6.41 48.08
CA ASP A 44 -45.67 -5.65 49.24
C ASP A 44 -44.97 -6.02 50.56
N TYR A 45 -44.11 -7.05 50.55
CA TYR A 45 -43.53 -7.64 51.76
C TYR A 45 -42.03 -7.33 51.93
N ILE A 46 -41.66 -6.90 53.14
CA ILE A 46 -40.27 -6.86 53.60
C ILE A 46 -39.91 -8.26 54.10
N VAL A 47 -39.06 -8.98 53.38
CA VAL A 47 -38.61 -10.32 53.72
C VAL A 47 -37.41 -10.26 54.64
N ILE A 48 -37.53 -10.85 55.83
CA ILE A 48 -36.49 -10.87 56.84
C ILE A 48 -36.08 -12.31 57.16
N ILE A 49 -34.79 -12.62 56.99
CA ILE A 49 -34.18 -13.89 57.43
C ILE A 49 -33.23 -13.57 58.57
N ASP A 50 -33.66 -13.84 59.80
CA ASP A 50 -32.96 -13.43 61.02
C ASP A 50 -32.46 -14.61 61.87
N GLY A 51 -31.86 -14.31 63.02
CA GLY A 51 -31.32 -15.34 63.91
C GLY A 51 -32.36 -16.35 64.44
N ASN A 52 -33.65 -16.03 64.38
CA ASN A 52 -34.74 -16.91 64.81
C ASN A 52 -35.30 -17.78 63.67
N SER A 53 -34.72 -17.71 62.47
CA SER A 53 -35.13 -18.51 61.32
C SER A 53 -34.86 -20.02 61.45
N GLY A 54 -34.15 -20.45 62.49
CA GLY A 54 -33.78 -21.86 62.70
C GLY A 54 -32.67 -22.36 61.77
N LEU A 55 -32.02 -21.45 61.04
CA LEU A 55 -30.93 -21.73 60.10
C LEU A 55 -29.58 -21.74 60.81
N ASN A 56 -28.72 -22.69 60.43
CA ASN A 56 -27.35 -22.85 60.91
C ASN A 56 -26.42 -23.17 59.74
N SER A 57 -25.12 -23.32 60.02
CA SER A 57 -24.16 -23.71 59.01
C SER A 57 -24.52 -25.05 58.35
N GLY A 58 -24.67 -25.05 57.02
CA GLY A 58 -25.13 -26.19 56.22
C GLY A 58 -26.65 -26.27 56.02
N SER A 59 -27.43 -25.35 56.59
CA SER A 59 -28.85 -25.21 56.23
C SER A 59 -28.99 -24.60 54.83
N THR A 60 -30.03 -24.98 54.08
CA THR A 60 -30.30 -24.46 52.74
C THR A 60 -31.74 -23.98 52.60
N ILE A 61 -31.91 -22.77 52.09
CA ILE A 61 -33.17 -22.28 51.52
C ILE A 61 -33.07 -22.43 50.00
N THR A 62 -33.92 -23.26 49.40
CA THR A 62 -33.96 -23.46 47.95
C THR A 62 -35.00 -22.54 47.33
N ILE A 63 -34.61 -21.76 46.33
CA ILE A 63 -35.51 -21.00 45.45
C ILE A 63 -35.68 -21.82 44.16
N PRO A 64 -36.81 -22.52 43.97
CA PRO A 64 -37.06 -23.32 42.77
C PRO A 64 -37.30 -22.42 41.55
N PRO A 65 -37.26 -22.96 40.31
CA PRO A 65 -37.58 -22.18 39.10
C PRO A 65 -38.92 -21.44 39.19
N GLY A 66 -38.91 -20.15 38.87
CA GLY A 66 -40.06 -19.24 38.96
C GLY A 66 -39.66 -17.76 39.07
N GLU A 67 -40.66 -16.89 38.96
CA GLU A 67 -40.52 -15.46 39.22
C GLU A 67 -41.03 -15.15 40.64
N TYR A 68 -40.17 -14.53 41.44
CA TYR A 68 -40.44 -14.17 42.83
C TYR A 68 -40.23 -12.67 43.02
N SER A 69 -41.08 -12.05 43.82
CA SER A 69 -41.00 -10.62 44.12
C SER A 69 -40.91 -10.41 45.63
N VAL A 70 -40.14 -9.42 46.05
CA VAL A 70 -40.10 -8.93 47.43
C VAL A 70 -39.98 -7.41 47.41
N HIS A 71 -40.45 -6.73 48.44
CA HIS A 71 -40.07 -5.34 48.65
C HIS A 71 -38.59 -5.26 49.01
N ASP A 72 -38.25 -5.50 50.27
CA ASP A 72 -36.87 -5.59 50.74
C ASP A 72 -36.50 -7.05 50.99
N LEU A 73 -35.25 -7.42 50.73
CA LEU A 73 -34.66 -8.68 51.22
C LEU A 73 -33.56 -8.37 52.22
N ILE A 74 -33.85 -8.62 53.50
CA ILE A 74 -32.96 -8.32 54.62
C ILE A 74 -32.57 -9.63 55.31
N VAL A 75 -31.30 -9.99 55.22
CA VAL A 75 -30.74 -11.15 55.91
C VAL A 75 -29.87 -10.66 57.07
N THR A 76 -30.35 -10.86 58.30
CA THR A 76 -29.59 -10.55 59.53
C THR A 76 -29.05 -11.80 60.21
N ASN A 77 -29.42 -12.99 59.74
CA ASN A 77 -28.88 -14.24 60.25
C ASN A 77 -27.39 -14.40 59.90
N THR A 78 -26.54 -14.43 60.93
CA THR A 78 -25.08 -14.55 60.79
C THR A 78 -24.54 -15.97 61.00
N SER A 79 -25.40 -16.99 61.03
CA SER A 79 -25.04 -18.39 61.34
C SER A 79 -24.44 -19.18 60.17
N GLY A 80 -24.45 -18.61 58.95
CA GLY A 80 -23.77 -19.15 57.77
C GLY A 80 -24.53 -20.21 56.97
N PHE A 81 -25.73 -19.89 56.46
CA PHE A 81 -26.56 -20.80 55.66
C PHE A 81 -26.44 -20.54 54.14
N THR A 82 -27.05 -21.42 53.32
CA THR A 82 -27.07 -21.32 51.85
C THR A 82 -28.43 -20.85 51.34
N LEU A 83 -28.42 -19.88 50.43
CA LEU A 83 -29.54 -19.49 49.55
C LEU A 83 -29.27 -20.08 48.17
N LEU A 84 -29.99 -21.13 47.78
CA LEU A 84 -29.76 -21.88 46.55
C LEU A 84 -30.76 -21.47 45.46
N PHE A 85 -30.30 -20.82 44.40
CA PHE A 85 -31.05 -20.51 43.20
C PHE A 85 -31.02 -21.72 42.24
N ASN A 86 -32.16 -22.39 42.09
CA ASN A 86 -32.27 -23.67 41.40
C ASN A 86 -32.70 -23.55 39.93
N GLY A 87 -32.41 -22.42 39.28
CA GLY A 87 -32.66 -22.21 37.86
C GLY A 87 -31.56 -22.80 36.99
N THR A 88 -31.93 -23.47 35.90
CA THR A 88 -31.02 -24.26 35.05
C THR A 88 -30.99 -23.85 33.58
N SER A 89 -32.01 -23.12 33.10
CA SER A 89 -32.14 -22.71 31.69
C SER A 89 -33.15 -21.57 31.55
N ILE A 90 -33.25 -20.95 30.37
CA ILE A 90 -34.23 -19.88 30.09
C ILE A 90 -35.70 -20.30 30.23
N SER A 91 -36.01 -21.60 30.15
CA SER A 91 -37.37 -22.12 30.35
C SER A 91 -37.59 -22.66 31.77
N ASN A 92 -36.57 -22.63 32.61
CA ASN A 92 -36.55 -23.10 33.99
C ASN A 92 -35.63 -22.18 34.80
N ASP A 93 -35.91 -20.89 34.74
CA ASP A 93 -35.11 -19.83 35.34
C ASP A 93 -35.63 -19.43 36.73
N VAL A 94 -34.79 -18.75 37.50
CA VAL A 94 -35.18 -18.09 38.75
C VAL A 94 -34.96 -16.60 38.60
N GLU A 95 -36.05 -15.84 38.65
CA GLU A 95 -36.00 -14.38 38.70
C GLU A 95 -36.39 -13.91 40.11
N MET A 96 -35.48 -13.22 40.79
CA MET A 96 -35.74 -12.57 42.08
C MET A 96 -35.86 -11.07 41.87
N ASN A 97 -37.08 -10.56 41.83
CA ASN A 97 -37.43 -9.15 41.71
C ASN A 97 -37.38 -8.46 43.08
N ILE A 98 -36.52 -7.46 43.22
CA ILE A 98 -36.38 -6.61 44.41
C ILE A 98 -36.99 -5.23 44.10
N PHE A 99 -38.02 -4.84 44.85
CA PHE A 99 -38.70 -3.54 44.70
C PHE A 99 -38.10 -2.45 45.62
N GLY A 100 -37.37 -2.83 46.67
CA GLY A 100 -36.72 -1.92 47.61
C GLY A 100 -35.26 -2.30 47.83
N ASP A 101 -34.88 -2.55 49.08
CA ASP A 101 -33.47 -2.72 49.49
C ASP A 101 -33.02 -4.18 49.53
N LEU A 102 -31.72 -4.40 49.26
CA LEU A 102 -31.04 -5.70 49.43
C LEU A 102 -29.95 -5.57 50.48
N ASP A 103 -30.06 -6.29 51.60
CA ASP A 103 -29.05 -6.33 52.67
C ASP A 103 -28.68 -7.77 53.02
N LEU A 104 -27.47 -8.19 52.61
CA LEU A 104 -26.94 -9.54 52.80
C LEU A 104 -25.70 -9.54 53.72
N PRO A 105 -25.59 -10.47 54.68
CA PRO A 105 -24.45 -10.56 55.59
C PRO A 105 -23.28 -11.28 54.90
N SER A 106 -22.04 -11.01 55.34
CA SER A 106 -20.83 -11.56 54.69
C SER A 106 -20.66 -13.08 54.82
N ASN A 107 -21.43 -13.73 55.70
CA ASN A 107 -21.38 -15.17 55.96
C ASN A 107 -22.46 -15.94 55.20
N LEU A 108 -23.32 -15.28 54.41
CA LEU A 108 -24.32 -15.95 53.58
C LEU A 108 -23.63 -16.61 52.37
N SER A 109 -23.92 -17.89 52.11
CA SER A 109 -23.58 -18.53 50.83
C SER A 109 -24.77 -18.35 49.88
N VAL A 110 -24.56 -17.70 48.73
CA VAL A 110 -25.55 -17.69 47.65
C VAL A 110 -25.02 -18.60 46.55
N GLU A 111 -25.74 -19.69 46.29
CA GLU A 111 -25.34 -20.74 45.36
C GLU A 111 -26.33 -20.83 44.20
N PHE A 112 -25.84 -21.25 43.04
CA PHE A 112 -26.62 -21.31 41.81
C PHE A 112 -26.37 -22.64 41.12
N THR A 113 -27.43 -23.29 40.66
CA THR A 113 -27.31 -24.55 39.91
C THR A 113 -26.79 -24.37 38.48
N SER A 114 -26.90 -23.17 37.94
CA SER A 114 -26.38 -22.78 36.63
C SER A 114 -25.82 -21.36 36.66
N LEU A 115 -24.65 -21.18 36.05
CA LEU A 115 -23.98 -19.88 35.89
C LEU A 115 -24.38 -19.20 34.56
N SER A 116 -25.37 -19.72 33.83
CA SER A 116 -25.84 -19.10 32.58
C SER A 116 -26.61 -17.80 32.87
N THR A 117 -26.40 -16.78 32.02
CA THR A 117 -27.08 -15.46 32.11
C THR A 117 -28.60 -15.52 31.99
N THR A 118 -29.15 -16.66 31.57
CA THR A 118 -30.60 -16.87 31.39
C THR A 118 -31.20 -17.81 32.42
N SER A 119 -30.42 -18.30 33.39
CA SER A 119 -30.91 -19.29 34.36
C SER A 119 -31.29 -18.67 35.69
N ASN A 120 -30.57 -17.65 36.15
CA ASN A 120 -30.82 -17.03 37.44
C ASN A 120 -30.55 -15.52 37.31
N ALA A 121 -31.42 -14.68 37.86
CA ALA A 121 -31.28 -13.22 37.80
C ALA A 121 -31.82 -12.55 39.07
N TRP A 122 -31.06 -11.57 39.57
CA TRP A 122 -31.53 -10.59 40.55
C TRP A 122 -31.96 -9.33 39.81
N ARG A 123 -33.22 -8.92 39.92
CA ARG A 123 -33.77 -7.81 39.13
C ARG A 123 -34.23 -6.70 40.06
N PHE A 124 -33.66 -5.51 39.93
CA PHE A 124 -34.13 -4.33 40.67
C PHE A 124 -35.12 -3.56 39.78
N VAL A 125 -36.41 -3.72 40.08
CA VAL A 125 -37.51 -3.43 39.15
C VAL A 125 -38.30 -2.17 39.48
N ASP A 126 -38.35 -1.73 40.74
CA ASP A 126 -39.11 -0.53 41.09
C ASP A 126 -38.40 0.76 40.62
N ASN A 127 -39.13 1.87 40.56
CA ASN A 127 -38.59 3.17 40.12
C ASN A 127 -38.16 4.08 41.29
N THR A 128 -37.93 3.50 42.47
CA THR A 128 -37.60 4.21 43.70
C THR A 128 -36.10 4.14 44.02
N PHE A 129 -35.74 4.42 45.25
CA PHE A 129 -34.35 4.37 45.72
C PHE A 129 -34.07 2.98 46.29
N HIS A 130 -33.01 2.33 45.79
CA HIS A 130 -32.54 1.03 46.23
C HIS A 130 -31.17 1.14 46.89
N THR A 131 -31.05 0.59 48.08
CA THR A 131 -29.78 0.36 48.77
C THR A 131 -29.34 -1.09 48.53
N ILE A 132 -28.13 -1.26 47.99
CA ILE A 132 -27.57 -2.59 47.67
C ILE A 132 -26.36 -2.84 48.56
N HIS A 133 -26.47 -3.83 49.43
CA HIS A 133 -25.44 -4.19 50.39
C HIS A 133 -25.20 -5.71 50.36
N THR A 134 -24.32 -6.17 49.46
CA THR A 134 -24.04 -7.60 49.25
C THR A 134 -22.95 -8.16 50.16
N ARG A 135 -22.12 -7.29 50.76
CA ARG A 135 -20.89 -7.66 51.51
C ARG A 135 -20.01 -8.67 50.76
N ASN A 136 -19.78 -8.44 49.45
CA ASN A 136 -19.02 -9.30 48.53
C ASN A 136 -19.65 -10.66 48.18
N THR A 137 -20.88 -10.92 48.59
CA THR A 137 -21.65 -12.06 48.08
C THR A 137 -21.79 -11.92 46.57
N ASP A 138 -21.42 -12.96 45.83
CA ASP A 138 -21.55 -13.00 44.38
C ASP A 138 -23.00 -13.24 43.99
N LEU A 139 -23.60 -12.28 43.30
CA LEU A 139 -24.97 -12.37 42.81
C LEU A 139 -25.08 -13.00 41.43
N ILE A 140 -23.94 -13.33 40.79
CA ILE A 140 -23.80 -13.88 39.44
C ILE A 140 -24.32 -12.96 38.33
N ASN A 141 -25.63 -12.69 38.30
CA ASN A 141 -26.34 -11.97 37.27
C ASN A 141 -27.34 -10.99 37.89
N VAL A 142 -27.14 -9.69 37.65
CA VAL A 142 -28.00 -8.63 38.17
C VAL A 142 -28.50 -7.74 37.04
N GLU A 143 -29.79 -7.38 37.09
CA GLU A 143 -30.42 -6.43 36.18
C GLU A 143 -30.92 -5.18 36.93
N LEU A 144 -30.53 -4.01 36.45
CA LEU A 144 -30.98 -2.69 36.91
C LEU A 144 -31.95 -2.12 35.86
N VAL A 145 -33.26 -2.23 36.11
CA VAL A 145 -34.27 -2.17 35.03
C VAL A 145 -34.86 -0.78 34.83
N SER A 146 -35.04 -0.01 35.90
CA SER A 146 -35.97 1.13 35.93
C SER A 146 -35.31 2.48 35.71
N ALA A 147 -35.81 3.26 34.75
CA ALA A 147 -35.27 4.58 34.39
C ALA A 147 -35.36 5.65 35.49
N GLY A 148 -36.37 5.56 36.37
CA GLY A 148 -36.54 6.49 37.50
C GLY A 148 -35.78 6.08 38.76
N ALA A 149 -35.21 4.87 38.78
CA ALA A 149 -34.62 4.30 39.98
C ALA A 149 -33.26 4.90 40.31
N SER A 150 -32.90 4.86 41.59
CA SER A 150 -31.55 5.18 42.07
C SER A 150 -30.98 3.99 42.84
N TYR A 151 -29.96 3.33 42.28
CA TYR A 151 -29.27 2.19 42.87
C TYR A 151 -28.01 2.66 43.60
N SER A 152 -27.89 2.39 44.90
CA SER A 152 -26.79 2.88 45.73
C SER A 152 -26.04 1.73 46.39
N LEU A 153 -24.76 1.55 46.05
CA LEU A 153 -23.91 0.52 46.67
C LEU A 153 -23.43 0.97 48.05
N ASN A 154 -23.71 0.16 49.08
CA ASN A 154 -23.19 0.40 50.44
C ASN A 154 -21.98 -0.48 50.78
N SER A 155 -21.77 -1.56 50.03
CA SER A 155 -20.60 -2.44 50.09
C SER A 155 -19.95 -2.62 48.71
N HIS A 156 -18.79 -3.27 48.68
CA HIS A 156 -18.27 -3.89 47.46
C HIS A 156 -19.30 -4.83 46.83
N TYR A 157 -19.27 -4.95 45.51
CA TYR A 157 -20.29 -5.60 44.70
C TYR A 157 -19.64 -6.58 43.72
N THR A 158 -20.17 -7.80 43.62
CA THR A 158 -19.65 -8.87 42.78
C THR A 158 -20.77 -9.56 41.99
N THR A 159 -20.53 -9.74 40.69
CA THR A 159 -21.37 -10.48 39.73
C THR A 159 -20.48 -11.23 38.75
N SER A 160 -20.04 -12.45 39.09
CA SER A 160 -19.05 -13.18 38.30
C SER A 160 -19.44 -13.41 36.83
N VAL A 161 -20.72 -13.30 36.47
CA VAL A 161 -21.19 -13.46 35.10
C VAL A 161 -21.54 -12.12 34.45
N GLN A 162 -22.49 -11.35 35.00
CA GLN A 162 -22.80 -10.03 34.45
C GLN A 162 -23.58 -9.10 35.39
N THR A 163 -23.46 -7.80 35.16
CA THR A 163 -24.46 -6.80 35.53
C THR A 163 -24.97 -6.14 34.26
N ARG A 164 -26.29 -6.00 34.15
CA ARG A 164 -26.93 -5.29 33.04
C ARG A 164 -27.75 -4.11 33.54
N MET A 165 -27.53 -2.94 32.97
CA MET A 165 -28.27 -1.72 33.28
C MET A 165 -29.11 -1.28 32.07
N TYR A 166 -30.43 -1.28 32.26
CA TYR A 166 -31.39 -0.77 31.27
C TYR A 166 -31.72 0.71 31.52
N GLY A 167 -31.77 1.18 32.76
CA GLY A 167 -32.05 2.57 33.10
C GLY A 167 -31.72 2.92 34.54
N GLY A 168 -31.86 4.20 34.90
CA GLY A 168 -31.75 4.70 36.27
C GLY A 168 -30.43 5.39 36.58
N THR A 169 -30.20 5.69 37.86
CA THR A 169 -28.93 6.22 38.37
C THR A 169 -28.26 5.18 39.27
N TRP A 170 -27.10 4.68 38.89
CA TRP A 170 -26.31 3.76 39.70
C TRP A 170 -25.12 4.46 40.33
N ASN A 171 -25.15 4.60 41.65
CA ASN A 171 -24.12 5.20 42.48
C ASN A 171 -23.28 4.10 43.13
N THR A 172 -22.02 4.02 42.72
CA THR A 172 -21.06 3.03 43.28
C THR A 172 -20.49 3.47 44.63
N ASN A 173 -20.58 4.75 44.99
CA ASN A 173 -20.13 5.31 46.26
C ASN A 173 -18.67 4.97 46.65
N GLY A 174 -17.76 4.88 45.67
CA GLY A 174 -16.36 4.52 45.91
C GLY A 174 -16.13 3.04 46.21
N ARG A 175 -17.13 2.18 45.97
CA ARG A 175 -17.03 0.73 46.17
C ARG A 175 -16.56 0.03 44.91
N THR A 176 -15.69 -0.95 45.07
CA THR A 176 -15.27 -1.84 43.98
C THR A 176 -16.45 -2.60 43.40
N VAL A 177 -16.53 -2.62 42.07
CA VAL A 177 -17.48 -3.39 41.27
C VAL A 177 -16.69 -4.47 40.54
N ASN A 178 -16.97 -5.74 40.82
CA ASN A 178 -16.43 -6.88 40.08
C ASN A 178 -17.57 -7.49 39.25
N ALA A 179 -17.43 -7.53 37.93
CA ALA A 179 -18.45 -8.08 37.04
C ALA A 179 -17.81 -8.89 35.92
N GLY A 180 -18.29 -10.08 35.57
CA GLY A 180 -17.81 -10.76 34.36
C GLY A 180 -18.03 -9.86 33.13
N LYS A 181 -19.28 -9.42 32.93
CA LYS A 181 -19.65 -8.41 31.93
C LYS A 181 -20.41 -7.24 32.56
N LEU A 182 -20.03 -6.03 32.22
CA LEU A 182 -20.77 -4.82 32.56
C LEU A 182 -21.47 -4.27 31.32
N LEU A 183 -22.78 -4.47 31.25
CA LEU A 183 -23.60 -4.21 30.07
C LEU A 183 -24.52 -3.01 30.28
N PHE A 184 -24.48 -2.04 29.36
CA PHE A 184 -25.45 -0.95 29.29
C PHE A 184 -26.25 -1.10 28.00
N ASN A 185 -27.57 -1.28 28.10
CA ASN A 185 -28.39 -1.67 26.94
C ASN A 185 -29.76 -0.98 26.94
N ASP A 186 -30.22 -0.49 25.79
CA ASP A 186 -31.59 0.01 25.58
C ASP A 186 -32.62 -1.11 25.30
N GLY A 187 -32.20 -2.38 25.28
CA GLY A 187 -33.08 -3.55 25.30
C GLY A 187 -33.79 -3.89 23.97
N ILE A 188 -33.81 -2.99 22.97
CA ILE A 188 -34.40 -3.24 21.64
C ILE A 188 -33.61 -2.47 20.57
N ASN A 189 -33.34 -3.12 19.44
CA ASN A 189 -32.80 -2.49 18.23
C ASN A 189 -33.89 -2.43 17.13
N PRO A 190 -34.34 -1.24 16.66
CA PRO A 190 -34.03 0.10 17.17
C PRO A 190 -34.89 0.47 18.40
N PRO A 191 -34.40 1.31 19.33
CA PRO A 191 -35.14 1.67 20.54
C PRO A 191 -36.30 2.63 20.22
N GLN A 192 -37.54 2.25 20.55
CA GLN A 192 -38.67 3.17 20.50
C GLN A 192 -38.70 4.15 21.69
N MET A 193 -38.01 3.83 22.79
CA MET A 193 -37.72 4.74 23.91
C MET A 193 -36.39 4.31 24.56
N SER A 194 -35.33 5.11 24.44
CA SER A 194 -34.08 4.89 25.19
C SER A 194 -34.25 5.35 26.63
N LEU A 195 -33.91 4.48 27.59
CA LEU A 195 -34.00 4.81 29.01
C LEU A 195 -32.69 5.48 29.46
N THR A 196 -32.78 6.62 30.13
CA THR A 196 -31.58 7.29 30.67
C THR A 196 -30.87 6.39 31.67
N LYS A 197 -29.54 6.26 31.50
CA LYS A 197 -28.63 5.54 32.40
C LYS A 197 -27.58 6.51 32.91
N ILE A 198 -27.45 6.67 34.22
CA ILE A 198 -26.40 7.46 34.85
C ILE A 198 -25.57 6.52 35.71
N PHE A 199 -24.33 6.25 35.31
CA PHE A 199 -23.38 5.47 36.09
C PHE A 199 -22.42 6.41 36.83
N ASN A 200 -22.72 6.67 38.10
CA ASN A 200 -21.89 7.47 38.99
C ASN A 200 -20.83 6.58 39.64
N ALA A 201 -19.74 6.40 38.92
CA ALA A 201 -18.61 5.59 39.34
C ALA A 201 -17.75 6.29 40.42
N GLY A 202 -17.82 7.62 40.54
CA GLY A 202 -17.04 8.35 41.55
C GLY A 202 -15.55 8.04 41.42
N SER A 203 -14.90 7.61 42.51
CA SER A 203 -13.51 7.11 42.51
C SER A 203 -13.41 5.59 42.62
N SER A 204 -14.43 4.86 42.19
CA SER A 204 -14.50 3.40 42.30
C SER A 204 -13.57 2.71 41.31
N THR A 205 -13.16 1.48 41.65
CA THR A 205 -12.51 0.54 40.74
C THR A 205 -13.55 -0.42 40.17
N ILE A 206 -13.59 -0.54 38.86
CA ILE A 206 -14.46 -1.43 38.09
C ILE A 206 -13.55 -2.49 37.49
N ASN A 207 -13.70 -3.73 37.93
CA ASN A 207 -13.03 -4.88 37.35
C ASN A 207 -14.05 -5.66 36.53
N CYS A 208 -13.81 -5.80 35.23
CA CYS A 208 -14.66 -6.64 34.40
C CYS A 208 -13.91 -7.35 33.29
N ASP A 209 -14.38 -8.51 32.83
CA ASP A 209 -13.80 -9.13 31.64
C ASP A 209 -14.17 -8.32 30.39
N SER A 210 -15.39 -7.76 30.39
CA SER A 210 -15.88 -6.91 29.30
C SER A 210 -16.78 -5.78 29.79
N TRP A 211 -16.45 -4.57 29.33
CA TRP A 211 -17.34 -3.41 29.33
C TRP A 211 -18.03 -3.29 27.97
N ASP A 212 -19.36 -3.21 27.93
CA ASP A 212 -20.13 -3.01 26.69
C ASP A 212 -21.24 -1.98 26.89
N SER A 213 -21.08 -0.81 26.26
CA SER A 213 -22.10 0.25 26.20
C SER A 213 -22.52 0.61 24.77
N ARG A 214 -22.25 -0.25 23.79
CA ARG A 214 -22.48 0.04 22.36
C ARG A 214 -23.95 0.28 22.00
N LEU A 215 -24.88 -0.31 22.76
CA LEU A 215 -26.33 -0.25 22.52
C LEU A 215 -27.02 0.82 23.35
N THR A 216 -26.32 1.90 23.73
CA THR A 216 -26.89 2.99 24.51
C THR A 216 -27.25 4.22 23.68
N TYR A 217 -26.67 4.40 22.48
CA TYR A 217 -27.05 5.46 21.53
C TYR A 217 -27.21 6.86 22.16
N GLY A 218 -26.31 7.22 23.09
CA GLY A 218 -26.32 8.50 23.79
C GLY A 218 -27.17 8.58 25.07
N SER A 219 -27.80 7.47 25.50
CA SER A 219 -28.60 7.39 26.73
C SER A 219 -27.78 7.14 28.01
N LEU A 220 -26.48 6.86 27.88
CA LEU A 220 -25.57 6.60 29.00
C LEU A 220 -24.70 7.81 29.33
N THR A 221 -24.69 8.19 30.61
CA THR A 221 -23.74 9.14 31.20
C THR A 221 -22.89 8.41 32.23
N VAL A 222 -21.56 8.55 32.14
CA VAL A 222 -20.61 8.03 33.14
C VAL A 222 -19.94 9.20 33.84
N THR A 223 -19.87 9.19 35.17
CA THR A 223 -19.27 10.29 35.95
C THR A 223 -18.28 9.82 37.01
N GLY A 224 -17.32 10.69 37.33
CA GLY A 224 -16.30 10.47 38.37
C GLY A 224 -14.92 10.10 37.82
N ASN A 225 -13.91 10.18 38.67
CA ASN A 225 -12.52 9.79 38.39
C ASN A 225 -12.31 8.30 38.71
N HIS A 226 -12.91 7.44 37.90
CA HIS A 226 -12.99 6.00 38.12
C HIS A 226 -11.90 5.24 37.36
N PHE A 227 -11.67 3.99 37.77
CA PHE A 227 -10.66 3.11 37.18
C PHE A 227 -11.34 1.88 36.60
N ILE A 228 -11.16 1.60 35.31
CA ILE A 228 -11.73 0.43 34.63
C ILE A 228 -10.61 -0.52 34.26
N ASN A 229 -10.64 -1.72 34.81
CA ASN A 229 -9.74 -2.81 34.44
C ASN A 229 -10.54 -3.80 33.60
N THR A 230 -10.19 -3.96 32.33
CA THR A 230 -10.94 -4.84 31.42
C THR A 230 -10.09 -5.44 30.32
N ALA A 231 -10.39 -6.69 29.92
CA ALA A 231 -9.78 -7.28 28.73
C ALA A 231 -10.40 -6.69 27.45
N LYS A 232 -11.71 -6.36 27.50
CA LYS A 232 -12.44 -5.76 26.37
C LYS A 232 -13.25 -4.54 26.77
N PHE A 233 -13.08 -3.43 26.04
CA PHE A 233 -13.82 -2.19 26.24
C PHE A 233 -14.54 -1.80 24.95
N VAL A 234 -15.87 -1.77 24.98
CA VAL A 234 -16.70 -1.28 23.87
C VAL A 234 -17.57 -0.12 24.35
N GLY A 235 -17.23 1.08 23.90
CA GLY A 235 -17.94 2.32 24.19
C GLY A 235 -19.18 2.53 23.32
N SER A 236 -20.03 3.47 23.73
CA SER A 236 -21.18 3.91 22.95
C SER A 236 -20.73 4.68 21.70
N PRO A 237 -21.41 4.53 20.55
CA PRO A 237 -21.26 5.48 19.46
C PRO A 237 -21.73 6.88 19.90
N VAL A 238 -21.12 7.93 19.36
CA VAL A 238 -21.59 9.30 19.59
C VAL A 238 -22.94 9.47 18.91
N TYR A 239 -23.91 9.94 19.69
CA TYR A 239 -25.20 10.38 19.18
C TYR A 239 -25.47 11.78 19.73
N GLN A 240 -25.77 12.73 18.84
CA GLN A 240 -26.13 14.12 19.19
C GLN A 240 -25.09 14.90 20.03
N GLY A 241 -23.80 14.56 19.94
CA GLY A 241 -22.72 15.32 20.59
C GLY A 241 -22.44 14.97 22.06
N ASN A 242 -23.03 13.89 22.59
CA ASN A 242 -22.67 13.37 23.90
C ASN A 242 -21.28 12.70 23.84
N GLN A 243 -20.25 13.43 24.26
CA GLN A 243 -18.87 12.95 24.34
C GLN A 243 -18.67 12.12 25.60
N PHE A 244 -18.20 10.88 25.45
CA PHE A 244 -17.89 10.00 26.58
C PHE A 244 -16.51 10.33 27.14
N SER A 245 -16.41 10.47 28.46
CA SER A 245 -15.16 10.76 29.15
C SER A 245 -14.86 9.71 30.21
N PHE A 246 -13.67 9.14 30.16
CA PHE A 246 -13.18 8.14 31.09
C PHE A 246 -11.89 8.62 31.75
N TYR A 247 -11.72 8.35 33.04
CA TYR A 247 -10.52 8.77 33.75
C TYR A 247 -9.35 7.79 33.52
N GLU A 248 -9.49 6.53 33.91
CA GLU A 248 -8.46 5.52 33.60
C GLU A 248 -9.10 4.24 33.06
N ILE A 249 -8.60 3.79 31.91
CA ILE A 249 -8.89 2.48 31.35
C ILE A 249 -7.58 1.70 31.31
N ARG A 250 -7.60 0.49 31.87
CA ARG A 250 -6.51 -0.47 31.85
C ARG A 250 -6.96 -1.69 31.05
N LEU A 251 -6.34 -1.89 29.90
CA LEU A 251 -6.55 -3.04 29.04
C LEU A 251 -5.71 -4.21 29.53
N LEU A 252 -6.38 -5.28 29.95
CA LEU A 252 -5.80 -6.53 30.43
C LEU A 252 -5.59 -7.51 29.26
N GLU A 253 -4.97 -8.65 29.56
CA GLU A 253 -4.75 -9.75 28.62
C GLU A 253 -6.04 -10.15 27.87
N TYR A 254 -5.95 -10.18 26.55
CA TYR A 254 -7.01 -10.63 25.65
C TYR A 254 -6.41 -11.57 24.60
N PRO A 255 -7.09 -12.67 24.21
CA PRO A 255 -6.53 -13.59 23.24
C PRO A 255 -6.18 -12.90 21.92
N ASP A 256 -4.94 -13.06 21.44
CA ASP A 256 -4.47 -12.46 20.20
C ASP A 256 -5.33 -12.83 18.98
N ASN A 257 -5.81 -14.08 18.93
CA ASN A 257 -6.63 -14.62 17.85
C ASN A 257 -7.90 -15.26 18.43
N PRO A 258 -8.90 -14.46 18.86
CA PRO A 258 -10.13 -15.02 19.40
C PRO A 258 -10.86 -15.83 18.33
N THR A 259 -11.44 -16.97 18.70
CA THR A 259 -12.24 -17.78 17.77
C THR A 259 -13.65 -17.21 17.59
N GLY A 260 -14.10 -17.04 16.35
CA GLY A 260 -15.47 -16.64 15.99
C GLY A 260 -15.71 -15.12 15.99
N GLY A 261 -16.58 -14.64 15.11
CA GLY A 261 -16.81 -13.20 14.86
C GLY A 261 -15.97 -12.64 13.70
N SER A 262 -16.22 -11.39 13.30
CA SER A 262 -15.37 -10.69 12.31
C SER A 262 -14.07 -10.17 12.94
N ILE A 263 -13.03 -9.89 12.14
CA ILE A 263 -11.77 -9.28 12.61
C ILE A 263 -12.03 -7.99 13.43
N VAL A 264 -13.09 -7.24 13.10
CA VAL A 264 -13.50 -6.02 13.80
C VAL A 264 -14.12 -6.31 15.17
N GLU A 265 -14.65 -7.51 15.40
CA GLU A 265 -15.25 -7.89 16.69
C GLU A 265 -14.19 -8.33 17.72
N HIS A 266 -12.91 -8.35 17.34
CA HIS A 266 -11.76 -8.77 18.17
C HIS A 266 -10.94 -7.60 18.73
N ASN A 267 -11.48 -6.38 18.73
CA ASN A 267 -10.80 -5.23 19.34
C ASN A 267 -10.79 -5.32 20.87
N ASN A 268 -9.64 -5.05 21.49
CA ASN A 268 -9.52 -4.85 22.94
C ASN A 268 -10.23 -3.55 23.36
N PHE A 269 -10.13 -2.52 22.52
CA PHE A 269 -10.78 -1.24 22.74
C PHE A 269 -11.50 -0.77 21.48
N GLU A 270 -12.76 -0.36 21.62
CA GLU A 270 -13.51 0.33 20.59
C GLU A 270 -14.32 1.47 21.19
N CYS A 271 -14.01 2.70 20.83
CA CYS A 271 -14.89 3.84 21.11
C CYS A 271 -14.66 4.98 20.12
N THR A 272 -15.76 5.57 19.64
CA THR A 272 -15.72 6.74 18.75
C THR A 272 -15.98 8.03 19.54
N ASP A 273 -15.14 9.02 19.28
CA ASP A 273 -14.94 10.30 19.97
C ASP A 273 -14.88 10.25 21.51
N CYS A 274 -14.44 9.12 22.08
CA CYS A 274 -14.13 9.03 23.50
C CYS A 274 -12.97 9.97 23.89
N LEU A 275 -13.10 10.60 25.07
CA LEU A 275 -12.02 11.22 25.81
C LEU A 275 -11.56 10.28 26.92
N ILE A 276 -10.26 10.03 26.98
CA ILE A 276 -9.64 9.19 27.99
C ILE A 276 -8.55 10.03 28.65
N GLU A 277 -8.55 10.14 29.97
CA GLU A 277 -7.44 10.79 30.66
C GLU A 277 -6.20 9.87 30.64
N ASN A 278 -6.34 8.61 31.06
CA ASN A 278 -5.25 7.63 31.07
C ASN A 278 -5.67 6.30 30.41
N LEU A 279 -4.90 5.84 29.43
CA LEU A 279 -5.01 4.50 28.85
C LEU A 279 -3.75 3.70 29.20
N ILE A 280 -3.91 2.57 29.86
CA ILE A 280 -2.83 1.66 30.25
C ILE A 280 -3.04 0.34 29.53
N ILE A 281 -2.00 -0.19 28.88
CA ILE A 281 -2.00 -1.47 28.19
C ILE A 281 -1.10 -2.43 28.98
N GLU A 282 -1.72 -3.40 29.64
CA GLU A 282 -1.07 -4.51 30.38
C GLU A 282 -1.15 -5.86 29.66
N ASP A 283 -1.82 -5.87 28.51
CA ASP A 283 -1.77 -6.98 27.55
C ASP A 283 -0.31 -7.31 27.19
N THR A 284 -0.01 -8.59 27.02
CA THR A 284 1.36 -9.08 26.75
C THR A 284 1.59 -9.43 25.28
N GLY A 285 0.53 -9.55 24.48
CA GLY A 285 0.59 -9.86 23.06
C GLY A 285 0.24 -8.65 22.19
N ARG A 286 -0.93 -8.72 21.56
CA ARG A 286 -1.44 -7.73 20.63
C ARG A 286 -2.67 -7.03 21.16
N THR A 287 -2.58 -5.70 21.29
CA THR A 287 -3.71 -4.86 21.67
C THR A 287 -4.25 -4.10 20.47
N LYS A 288 -5.50 -4.41 20.10
CA LYS A 288 -6.22 -3.73 19.01
C LYS A 288 -7.07 -2.57 19.54
N LEU A 289 -6.79 -1.36 19.04
CA LEU A 289 -7.48 -0.12 19.37
C LEU A 289 -8.27 0.38 18.16
N ALA A 290 -9.58 0.59 18.33
CA ALA A 290 -10.48 0.98 17.25
C ALA A 290 -11.35 2.20 17.60
N GLY A 291 -11.75 2.89 16.53
CA GLY A 291 -12.51 4.13 16.60
C GLY A 291 -11.62 5.37 16.75
N LYS A 292 -12.22 6.54 16.54
CA LYS A 292 -11.55 7.82 16.75
C LYS A 292 -11.60 8.16 18.23
N PHE A 293 -10.48 8.39 18.91
CA PHE A 293 -10.50 8.77 20.33
C PHE A 293 -9.35 9.71 20.68
N THR A 294 -9.45 10.33 21.86
CA THR A 294 -8.45 11.26 22.39
C THR A 294 -7.95 10.79 23.74
N ILE A 295 -6.63 10.76 23.91
CA ILE A 295 -5.96 10.57 25.19
C ILE A 295 -5.39 11.91 25.67
N ASN A 296 -5.93 12.43 26.78
CA ASN A 296 -5.58 13.75 27.31
C ASN A 296 -4.39 13.74 28.27
N GLY A 297 -4.27 12.71 29.11
CA GLY A 297 -3.24 12.61 30.15
C GLY A 297 -2.06 11.71 29.76
N LYS A 298 -2.30 10.39 29.66
CA LYS A 298 -1.22 9.42 29.44
C LYS A 298 -1.65 8.17 28.67
N LEU A 299 -0.84 7.76 27.70
CA LEU A 299 -0.83 6.39 27.15
C LEU A 299 0.36 5.64 27.74
N THR A 300 0.15 4.49 28.38
CA THR A 300 1.22 3.64 28.93
C THR A 300 1.13 2.24 28.35
N VAL A 301 2.21 1.75 27.76
CA VAL A 301 2.40 0.33 27.46
C VAL A 301 3.32 -0.25 28.52
N VAL A 302 2.89 -1.30 29.20
CA VAL A 302 3.56 -1.82 30.40
C VAL A 302 4.60 -2.89 30.06
N ASN A 303 4.25 -3.81 29.15
CA ASN A 303 5.11 -4.94 28.80
C ASN A 303 5.93 -4.66 27.53
N GLU A 304 7.14 -5.20 27.48
CA GLU A 304 8.00 -5.19 26.28
C GLU A 304 7.45 -6.13 25.20
N GLY A 305 7.84 -5.91 23.93
CA GLY A 305 7.44 -6.74 22.79
C GLY A 305 5.97 -6.59 22.34
N VAL A 306 5.17 -5.77 23.02
CA VAL A 306 3.74 -5.59 22.73
C VAL A 306 3.52 -4.91 21.37
N SER A 307 2.56 -5.42 20.61
CA SER A 307 2.06 -4.75 19.40
C SER A 307 0.75 -4.01 19.69
N VAL A 308 0.75 -2.70 19.49
CA VAL A 308 -0.44 -1.84 19.55
C VAL A 308 -0.92 -1.59 18.12
N GLU A 309 -2.04 -2.21 17.78
CA GLU A 309 -2.59 -2.23 16.43
C GLU A 309 -3.81 -1.30 16.32
N PHE A 310 -3.78 -0.35 15.39
CA PHE A 310 -4.89 0.58 15.15
C PHE A 310 -5.80 0.08 14.03
N SER A 311 -7.08 -0.14 14.35
CA SER A 311 -8.10 -0.70 13.45
C SER A 311 -9.18 0.33 13.13
N GLY A 312 -8.97 1.15 12.10
CA GLY A 312 -10.04 2.04 11.59
C GLY A 312 -10.67 1.60 10.25
N GLY A 313 -10.35 0.40 9.74
CA GLY A 313 -11.00 -0.15 8.54
C GLY A 313 -12.53 -0.33 8.63
N ASN A 314 -13.17 -0.66 7.49
CA ASN A 314 -14.63 -0.70 7.27
C ASN A 314 -15.34 0.67 7.41
N GLY A 315 -14.73 1.73 6.88
CA GLY A 315 -15.32 3.08 6.83
C GLY A 315 -15.30 3.83 8.17
N ARG A 316 -14.47 3.39 9.13
CA ARG A 316 -14.20 4.09 10.38
C ARG A 316 -12.97 4.99 10.19
N SER A 317 -12.69 5.88 11.14
CA SER A 317 -11.58 6.83 11.04
C SER A 317 -10.32 6.27 11.70
N ASN A 318 -9.18 6.31 11.01
CA ASN A 318 -7.86 5.94 11.55
C ASN A 318 -7.20 7.10 12.34
N GLN A 319 -7.95 7.85 13.15
CA GLN A 319 -7.44 9.05 13.84
C GLN A 319 -7.40 8.86 15.36
N VAL A 320 -6.21 9.00 15.94
CA VAL A 320 -6.03 9.00 17.41
C VAL A 320 -5.36 10.29 17.83
N THR A 321 -5.97 11.02 18.77
CA THR A 321 -5.39 12.27 19.30
C THR A 321 -4.66 12.01 20.61
N LEU A 322 -3.37 12.29 20.67
CA LEU A 322 -2.51 12.12 21.84
C LEU A 322 -2.06 13.50 22.35
N ASN A 323 -2.85 14.08 23.26
CA ASN A 323 -2.53 15.34 23.93
C ASN A 323 -1.61 15.12 25.15
N GLY A 324 -1.69 13.94 25.74
CA GLY A 324 -0.88 13.49 26.86
C GLY A 324 0.55 13.11 26.52
N ILE A 325 1.21 12.41 27.44
CA ILE A 325 2.50 11.74 27.23
C ILE A 325 2.29 10.28 26.82
N VAL A 326 3.21 9.74 26.03
CA VAL A 326 3.26 8.30 25.70
C VAL A 326 4.46 7.70 26.43
N VAL A 327 4.25 6.60 27.15
CA VAL A 327 5.28 5.86 27.86
C VAL A 327 5.27 4.42 27.40
N THR A 328 6.41 4.00 26.85
CA THR A 328 6.72 2.63 26.45
C THR A 328 7.81 2.08 27.36
N PRO A 329 7.97 0.74 27.43
CA PRO A 329 9.07 0.12 28.15
C PRO A 329 10.43 0.58 27.62
N SER A 330 11.42 0.62 28.50
CA SER A 330 12.82 0.82 28.09
C SER A 330 13.36 -0.47 27.48
N VAL A 331 14.12 -0.35 26.40
CA VAL A 331 14.81 -1.49 25.79
C VAL A 331 15.99 -1.90 26.68
N ASN A 332 15.93 -3.10 27.26
CA ASN A 332 17.01 -3.70 28.06
C ASN A 332 17.26 -5.13 27.57
N GLY A 333 18.50 -5.45 27.17
CA GLY A 333 18.81 -6.77 26.64
C GLY A 333 18.41 -6.89 25.17
N CYS A 334 17.66 -7.94 24.81
CA CYS A 334 17.20 -8.14 23.44
C CYS A 334 16.21 -7.06 23.03
N ASP A 335 16.20 -6.71 21.74
CA ASP A 335 15.31 -5.67 21.24
C ASP A 335 13.85 -6.15 21.26
N GLN A 336 13.07 -5.59 22.18
CA GLN A 336 11.64 -5.89 22.39
C GLN A 336 10.85 -4.58 22.50
N ARG A 337 11.07 -3.68 21.53
CA ARG A 337 10.36 -2.40 21.47
C ARG A 337 8.87 -2.59 21.26
N THR A 338 8.08 -1.67 21.79
CA THR A 338 6.66 -1.60 21.46
C THR A 338 6.49 -1.26 19.98
N VAL A 339 5.67 -2.03 19.27
CA VAL A 339 5.32 -1.77 17.87
C VAL A 339 3.97 -1.08 17.81
N PHE A 340 3.91 0.15 17.31
CA PHE A 340 2.67 0.81 16.94
C PHE A 340 2.46 0.66 15.45
N LYS A 341 1.35 0.03 15.04
CA LYS A 341 1.08 -0.20 13.62
C LYS A 341 -0.39 -0.09 13.24
N ASN A 342 -0.66 0.12 11.96
CA ASN A 342 -1.98 -0.11 11.40
C ASN A 342 -2.20 -1.60 11.11
N VAL A 343 -3.42 -2.12 11.31
CA VAL A 343 -3.78 -3.50 10.89
C VAL A 343 -3.97 -3.66 9.39
N HIS A 344 -4.15 -2.57 8.66
CA HIS A 344 -4.31 -2.56 7.20
C HIS A 344 -3.08 -1.98 6.52
N ASN A 345 -3.00 -2.15 5.20
CA ASN A 345 -1.90 -1.64 4.36
C ASN A 345 -1.96 -0.10 4.16
N ASP A 346 -2.90 0.59 4.82
CA ASP A 346 -2.97 2.05 4.89
C ASP A 346 -2.26 2.57 6.17
N PHE A 347 -2.54 3.82 6.56
CA PHE A 347 -1.89 4.46 7.71
C PHE A 347 -2.87 4.91 8.80
N THR A 348 -2.36 4.99 10.03
CA THR A 348 -3.05 5.65 11.15
C THR A 348 -2.46 7.03 11.39
N SER A 349 -3.33 8.02 11.57
CA SER A 349 -2.93 9.39 11.90
C SER A 349 -2.91 9.61 13.41
N LEU A 350 -1.70 9.78 13.96
CA LEU A 350 -1.52 10.24 15.33
C LEU A 350 -1.50 11.76 15.35
N MET A 351 -2.49 12.33 16.04
CA MET A 351 -2.72 13.77 16.09
C MET A 351 -2.33 14.37 17.44
N ARG A 352 -1.98 15.65 17.43
CA ARG A 352 -1.78 16.44 18.65
C ARG A 352 -2.37 17.84 18.50
N SER A 353 -2.97 18.36 19.56
CA SER A 353 -3.59 19.69 19.54
C SER A 353 -2.57 20.84 19.67
N SER A 354 -1.49 20.66 20.45
CA SER A 354 -0.40 21.64 20.58
C SER A 354 0.84 21.03 21.25
N GLY A 355 2.01 21.65 21.06
CA GLY A 355 3.26 21.25 21.71
C GLY A 355 3.90 20.01 21.10
N THR A 356 4.77 19.33 21.85
CA THR A 356 5.56 18.21 21.36
C THR A 356 5.02 16.86 21.85
N LEU A 357 4.82 15.91 20.93
CA LEU A 357 4.68 14.48 21.25
C LEU A 357 6.02 13.80 21.07
N THR A 358 6.54 13.17 22.12
CA THR A 358 7.68 12.26 22.04
C THR A 358 7.19 10.85 22.32
N ILE A 359 7.43 9.94 21.38
CA ILE A 359 7.34 8.50 21.60
C ILE A 359 8.78 7.99 21.66
N SER A 360 9.11 7.23 22.70
CA SER A 360 10.44 6.64 22.84
C SER A 360 10.40 5.13 22.68
N ASN A 361 11.54 4.49 22.43
CA ASN A 361 11.69 3.03 22.52
C ASN A 361 10.64 2.23 21.73
N ALA A 362 10.31 2.69 20.52
CA ALA A 362 9.20 2.14 19.75
C ALA A 362 9.54 1.98 18.27
N VAL A 363 8.81 1.07 17.62
CA VAL A 363 8.72 0.96 16.17
C VAL A 363 7.38 1.57 15.75
N LEU A 364 7.41 2.45 14.77
CA LEU A 364 6.20 3.04 14.17
C LEU A 364 6.08 2.54 12.72
N GLU A 365 5.08 1.71 12.45
CA GLU A 365 4.83 1.12 11.13
C GLU A 365 3.50 1.60 10.57
N ASN A 366 3.53 2.31 9.44
CA ASN A 366 2.36 2.96 8.85
C ASN A 366 1.64 3.95 9.79
N ILE A 367 2.43 4.74 10.53
CA ILE A 367 1.95 5.75 11.48
C ILE A 367 2.35 7.16 11.04
N GLN A 368 1.36 7.96 10.64
CA GLN A 368 1.56 9.34 10.21
C GLN A 368 1.29 10.32 11.35
N ALA A 369 2.25 11.19 11.63
CA ALA A 369 2.08 12.31 12.54
C ALA A 369 1.37 13.48 11.83
N SER A 370 0.34 14.05 12.46
CA SER A 370 -0.39 15.21 11.93
C SER A 370 -0.79 16.18 13.03
N GLY A 371 -0.62 17.48 12.82
CA GLY A 371 -0.99 18.49 13.82
C GLY A 371 -1.04 19.90 13.28
N GLY A 372 -1.69 20.79 14.04
CA GLY A 372 -1.76 22.21 13.72
C GLY A 372 -0.40 22.91 13.88
N ALA A 373 -0.34 24.18 13.47
CA ALA A 373 0.86 25.01 13.65
C ALA A 373 1.34 25.01 15.12
N GLY A 374 2.63 24.75 15.34
CA GLY A 374 3.23 24.67 16.68
C GLY A 374 3.18 23.28 17.32
N THR A 375 2.82 22.25 16.57
CA THR A 375 3.01 20.85 16.97
C THR A 375 4.35 20.31 16.48
N ASN A 376 4.97 19.43 17.26
CA ASN A 376 6.18 18.71 16.86
C ASN A 376 6.05 17.24 17.27
N PHE A 377 6.55 16.32 16.44
CA PHE A 377 6.46 14.89 16.65
C PHE A 377 7.87 14.31 16.60
N ILE A 378 8.27 13.67 17.69
CA ILE A 378 9.62 13.12 17.88
C ILE A 378 9.49 11.63 18.15
N LEU A 379 10.17 10.82 17.34
CA LEU A 379 10.42 9.42 17.66
C LEU A 379 11.86 9.34 18.20
N SER A 380 12.00 9.08 19.51
CA SER A 380 13.31 9.05 20.15
C SER A 380 13.76 7.65 20.51
N ASN A 381 14.99 7.24 20.11
CA ASN A 381 15.43 5.85 20.21
C ASN A 381 14.33 4.95 19.67
N GLY A 382 14.00 5.07 18.38
CA GLY A 382 12.94 4.32 17.74
C GLY A 382 13.19 4.19 16.24
N VAL A 383 12.35 3.40 15.58
CA VAL A 383 12.48 3.04 14.16
C VAL A 383 11.19 3.41 13.42
N LEU A 384 11.32 4.07 12.26
CA LEU A 384 10.21 4.29 11.34
C LEU A 384 10.19 3.16 10.31
N GLN A 385 9.00 2.68 9.98
CA GLN A 385 8.76 1.60 9.03
C GLN A 385 7.54 1.91 8.17
N GLY A 386 7.48 1.31 6.97
CA GLY A 386 6.35 1.47 6.06
C GLY A 386 6.03 2.92 5.73
N SER A 387 4.75 3.27 5.67
CA SER A 387 4.24 4.61 5.30
C SER A 387 4.25 5.60 6.48
N SER A 388 5.15 5.41 7.46
CA SER A 388 5.25 6.29 8.64
C SER A 388 5.94 7.61 8.29
N THR A 389 5.24 8.74 8.45
CA THR A 389 5.74 10.07 8.07
C THR A 389 5.42 11.14 9.12
N GLY A 390 6.05 12.32 9.01
CA GLY A 390 5.82 13.46 9.91
C GLY A 390 6.55 13.41 11.25
N TRP A 391 7.47 12.45 11.44
CA TRP A 391 8.26 12.27 12.66
C TRP A 391 9.70 12.77 12.49
N SER A 392 10.22 13.47 13.49
CA SER A 392 11.66 13.75 13.61
C SER A 392 12.34 12.66 14.45
N LEU A 393 13.37 12.01 13.91
CA LEU A 393 14.16 11.02 14.65
C LEU A 393 15.15 11.71 15.61
N GLN A 394 15.25 11.22 16.85
CA GLN A 394 16.21 11.71 17.84
C GLN A 394 16.84 10.56 18.64
N ASN A 395 18.15 10.56 18.86
CA ASN A 395 18.84 9.47 19.55
C ASN A 395 18.53 8.12 18.90
N THR A 396 18.84 7.96 17.61
CA THR A 396 18.59 6.71 16.86
C THR A 396 19.14 5.49 17.62
N PRO A 397 18.50 4.32 17.54
CA PRO A 397 18.99 3.10 18.17
C PRO A 397 20.45 2.81 17.80
N ASN A 398 21.23 2.35 18.78
CA ASN A 398 22.56 1.82 18.50
C ASN A 398 22.39 0.40 17.99
N ALA A 399 22.86 0.11 16.79
CA ALA A 399 22.89 -1.24 16.25
C ALA A 399 23.89 -2.12 16.99
N VAL A 400 23.55 -3.40 17.10
CA VAL A 400 24.48 -4.47 17.45
C VAL A 400 24.83 -5.23 16.17
N ASP A 401 26.13 -5.46 15.96
CA ASP A 401 26.62 -6.29 14.86
C ASP A 401 26.59 -7.78 15.23
N TYR A 402 25.74 -8.55 14.56
CA TYR A 402 25.63 -10.00 14.71
C TYR A 402 26.34 -10.74 13.60
N LEU A 403 27.07 -11.78 13.97
CA LEU A 403 27.69 -12.76 13.09
C LEU A 403 26.90 -14.06 13.16
N TRP A 404 26.50 -14.59 12.00
CA TRP A 404 25.90 -15.93 11.94
C TRP A 404 26.93 -17.00 12.28
N PHE A 405 26.58 -17.91 13.19
CA PHE A 405 27.42 -19.01 13.63
C PHE A 405 26.60 -20.22 14.07
N SER A 406 26.42 -21.23 13.20
CA SER A 406 25.80 -22.48 13.63
C SER A 406 26.82 -23.42 14.31
N PRO A 407 26.58 -23.84 15.58
CA PRO A 407 27.45 -24.78 16.26
C PRO A 407 27.59 -26.10 15.50
N ASN A 408 28.82 -26.53 15.23
CA ASN A 408 29.19 -27.73 14.45
C ASN A 408 29.06 -27.62 12.93
N GLY A 409 28.72 -26.45 12.38
CA GLY A 409 28.64 -26.23 10.93
C GLY A 409 27.51 -27.00 10.24
N VAL A 410 26.45 -27.34 10.98
CA VAL A 410 25.19 -27.89 10.45
C VAL A 410 24.25 -26.73 10.09
N GLN A 411 23.10 -27.03 9.48
CA GLN A 411 22.04 -26.04 9.30
C GLN A 411 21.50 -25.59 10.67
N GLY A 412 21.36 -24.29 10.87
CA GLY A 412 20.79 -23.67 12.07
C GLY A 412 19.61 -22.77 11.75
N ASP A 413 18.68 -22.63 12.72
CA ASP A 413 17.51 -21.76 12.59
C ASP A 413 17.80 -20.33 13.03
N TRP A 414 17.30 -19.34 12.29
CA TRP A 414 17.48 -17.90 12.56
C TRP A 414 16.94 -17.49 13.94
N ASP A 415 15.83 -18.10 14.37
CA ASP A 415 15.15 -17.79 15.63
C ASP A 415 15.80 -18.43 16.86
N ASP A 416 16.87 -19.23 16.69
CA ASP A 416 17.65 -19.78 17.78
C ASP A 416 18.82 -18.84 18.14
N PRO A 417 18.79 -18.17 19.32
CA PRO A 417 19.84 -17.24 19.73
C PRO A 417 21.21 -17.88 19.91
N THR A 418 21.32 -19.22 19.95
CA THR A 418 22.61 -19.92 20.01
C THR A 418 23.34 -19.97 18.68
N ASN A 419 22.65 -19.65 17.57
CA ASN A 419 23.25 -19.51 16.23
C ASN A 419 23.81 -18.11 15.96
N TRP A 420 23.77 -17.22 16.95
CA TRP A 420 24.20 -15.82 16.82
C TRP A 420 25.33 -15.47 17.79
N MET A 421 26.37 -14.87 17.24
CA MET A 421 27.48 -14.26 18.00
C MET A 421 27.57 -12.78 17.70
N LEU A 422 28.24 -12.02 18.57
CA LEU A 422 28.58 -10.63 18.29
C LEU A 422 29.83 -10.56 17.41
N VAL A 423 29.91 -9.59 16.51
CA VAL A 423 31.16 -9.29 15.80
C VAL A 423 32.23 -8.88 16.83
N GLY A 424 33.38 -9.56 16.80
CA GLY A 424 34.41 -9.47 17.84
C GLY A 424 34.31 -10.52 18.96
N GLY A 425 33.28 -11.37 18.93
CA GLY A 425 33.13 -12.58 19.75
C GLY A 425 32.16 -12.45 20.92
N GLY A 426 31.70 -13.60 21.42
CA GLY A 426 30.71 -13.71 22.50
C GLY A 426 29.27 -13.82 21.98
N SER A 427 28.31 -13.94 22.89
CA SER A 427 26.88 -13.92 22.60
C SER A 427 26.16 -13.14 23.71
N ASN A 428 25.13 -12.40 23.34
CA ASN A 428 24.22 -11.72 24.27
C ASN A 428 22.92 -12.51 24.52
N GLY A 429 22.75 -13.69 23.88
CA GLY A 429 21.56 -14.52 24.00
C GLY A 429 20.34 -14.01 23.22
N CYS A 430 20.55 -13.13 22.24
CA CYS A 430 19.50 -12.54 21.42
C CYS A 430 19.66 -12.95 19.95
N VAL A 431 18.59 -12.76 19.18
CA VAL A 431 18.62 -12.78 17.71
C VAL A 431 18.64 -11.34 17.19
N PRO A 432 19.14 -11.07 15.97
CA PRO A 432 19.09 -9.75 15.36
C PRO A 432 17.64 -9.25 15.22
N SER A 433 17.44 -7.94 15.43
CA SER A 433 16.18 -7.24 15.13
C SER A 433 16.36 -6.20 14.02
N ILE A 434 15.29 -5.50 13.65
CA ILE A 434 15.32 -4.38 12.67
C ILE A 434 16.29 -3.23 13.01
N VAL A 435 16.88 -3.18 14.21
CA VAL A 435 17.91 -2.17 14.55
C VAL A 435 19.33 -2.67 14.36
N ASP A 436 19.51 -3.97 14.23
CA ASP A 436 20.79 -4.66 14.32
C ASP A 436 21.32 -5.08 12.95
N ASP A 437 22.64 -5.14 12.82
CA ASP A 437 23.29 -5.47 11.55
C ASP A 437 23.67 -6.94 11.52
N VAL A 438 23.40 -7.62 10.40
CA VAL A 438 23.71 -9.03 10.20
C VAL A 438 24.89 -9.19 9.28
N HIS A 439 25.87 -9.96 9.73
CA HIS A 439 27.10 -10.29 9.01
C HIS A 439 27.15 -11.78 8.73
N ILE A 440 27.14 -12.15 7.45
CA ILE A 440 27.46 -13.50 6.97
C ILE A 440 28.86 -13.43 6.36
N SER A 441 29.90 -13.68 7.16
CA SER A 441 31.30 -13.47 6.76
C SER A 441 32.07 -14.78 6.62
N ASP A 442 33.35 -14.74 6.25
CA ASP A 442 34.22 -15.93 6.20
C ASP A 442 34.34 -16.66 7.57
N GLU A 443 34.01 -15.97 8.67
CA GLU A 443 33.93 -16.57 10.00
C GLU A 443 32.63 -17.37 10.23
N SER A 444 31.58 -17.09 9.46
CA SER A 444 30.30 -17.79 9.54
C SER A 444 30.43 -19.26 9.13
N LYS A 445 29.61 -20.11 9.75
CA LYS A 445 29.60 -21.56 9.57
C LYS A 445 28.18 -22.11 9.61
N GLY A 446 27.92 -23.12 8.78
CA GLY A 446 26.63 -23.81 8.69
C GLY A 446 25.57 -23.03 7.91
N ASP A 447 24.66 -23.76 7.28
CA ASP A 447 23.55 -23.19 6.52
C ASP A 447 22.56 -22.44 7.42
N ILE A 448 21.91 -21.42 6.88
CA ILE A 448 20.93 -20.59 7.56
C ILE A 448 19.53 -21.07 7.17
N ARG A 449 18.65 -21.23 8.14
CA ARG A 449 17.24 -21.54 7.92
C ARG A 449 16.36 -20.49 8.59
N ILE A 450 15.46 -19.88 7.81
CA ILE A 450 14.37 -19.05 8.33
C ILE A 450 13.13 -19.96 8.42
N PRO A 451 12.62 -20.28 9.62
CA PRO A 451 11.55 -21.26 9.80
C PRO A 451 10.19 -20.77 9.27
N PRO A 452 9.18 -21.67 9.10
CA PRO A 452 7.84 -21.29 8.70
C PRO A 452 7.18 -20.34 9.70
N ASN A 453 6.40 -19.38 9.19
CA ASN A 453 5.68 -18.39 10.01
C ASN A 453 6.62 -17.52 10.86
N TYR A 454 7.79 -17.20 10.32
CA TYR A 454 8.78 -16.38 10.99
C TYR A 454 9.32 -15.30 10.05
N THR A 455 9.45 -14.08 10.59
CA THR A 455 10.11 -12.96 9.94
C THR A 455 11.45 -12.77 10.63
N ALA A 456 12.53 -13.15 9.93
CA ALA A 456 13.88 -12.78 10.29
C ALA A 456 14.08 -11.29 10.00
N GLU A 457 14.64 -10.54 10.94
CA GLU A 457 14.75 -9.08 10.82
C GLU A 457 16.20 -8.63 10.99
N CYS A 458 16.60 -7.64 10.21
CA CYS A 458 17.85 -6.90 10.40
C CYS A 458 17.71 -5.48 9.86
N ARG A 459 18.56 -4.57 10.35
CA ARG A 459 18.79 -3.28 9.72
C ARG A 459 19.58 -3.49 8.44
N ASP A 460 20.89 -3.69 8.54
CA ASP A 460 21.75 -3.96 7.39
C ASP A 460 22.02 -5.46 7.27
N PHE A 461 22.07 -5.96 6.04
CA PHE A 461 22.42 -7.35 5.75
C PHE A 461 23.70 -7.39 4.90
N LEU A 462 24.80 -7.83 5.51
CA LEU A 462 26.12 -7.89 4.89
C LEU A 462 26.58 -9.34 4.71
N TRP A 463 26.54 -9.84 3.49
CA TRP A 463 27.08 -11.16 3.13
C TRP A 463 28.39 -11.03 2.37
N THR A 464 29.48 -11.46 2.99
CA THR A 464 30.84 -11.51 2.41
C THR A 464 31.41 -12.92 2.37
N ASN A 465 30.74 -13.91 2.97
CA ASN A 465 31.16 -15.30 3.02
C ASN A 465 31.25 -15.94 1.62
N LYS A 466 32.37 -16.65 1.38
CA LYS A 466 32.65 -17.38 0.12
C LYS A 466 32.70 -18.90 0.25
N ASP A 467 32.35 -19.42 1.43
CA ASP A 467 32.49 -20.83 1.81
C ASP A 467 31.25 -21.69 1.43
N GLY A 468 30.31 -21.16 0.65
CA GLY A 468 29.17 -21.91 0.11
C GLY A 468 28.02 -22.16 1.11
N ILE A 469 27.82 -21.24 2.07
CA ILE A 469 26.65 -21.23 2.96
C ILE A 469 25.38 -20.97 2.14
N THR A 470 24.29 -21.67 2.48
CA THR A 470 22.96 -21.41 1.89
C THR A 470 22.02 -20.80 2.92
N LEU A 471 21.26 -19.78 2.53
CA LEU A 471 20.13 -19.25 3.31
C LEU A 471 18.82 -19.77 2.72
N THR A 472 18.11 -20.57 3.51
CA THR A 472 16.84 -21.20 3.12
C THR A 472 15.67 -20.50 3.81
N LEU A 473 14.72 -19.99 3.03
CA LEU A 473 13.41 -19.54 3.51
C LEU A 473 12.46 -20.75 3.51
N ASP A 474 12.38 -21.46 4.64
CA ASP A 474 11.73 -22.77 4.75
C ASP A 474 10.27 -22.66 5.16
N GLY A 475 9.49 -21.86 4.42
CA GLY A 475 8.06 -21.74 4.66
C GLY A 475 7.25 -22.89 4.07
N THR A 476 5.92 -22.79 4.16
CA THR A 476 4.98 -23.74 3.53
C THR A 476 3.97 -22.98 2.68
N SER A 477 3.16 -23.70 1.89
CA SER A 477 2.09 -23.07 1.09
C SER A 477 1.06 -22.29 1.91
N SER A 478 1.03 -22.45 3.24
CA SER A 478 0.12 -21.74 4.15
C SER A 478 0.83 -20.85 5.17
N LEU A 479 2.17 -20.91 5.28
CA LEU A 479 2.95 -20.18 6.29
C LEU A 479 4.15 -19.53 5.60
N LYS A 480 4.20 -18.19 5.62
CA LYS A 480 5.26 -17.40 5.00
C LYS A 480 6.55 -17.47 5.84
N SER A 481 7.71 -17.47 5.19
CA SER A 481 9.01 -17.18 5.79
C SER A 481 9.56 -15.94 5.10
N VAL A 482 10.07 -14.99 5.89
CA VAL A 482 10.49 -13.68 5.39
C VAL A 482 11.84 -13.29 5.97
N LEU A 483 12.73 -12.74 5.14
CA LEU A 483 13.87 -11.94 5.59
C LEU A 483 13.54 -10.46 5.37
N LYS A 484 13.29 -9.72 6.45
CA LYS A 484 12.99 -8.28 6.41
C LYS A 484 14.26 -7.48 6.68
N VAL A 485 14.64 -6.65 5.72
CA VAL A 485 15.82 -5.79 5.75
C VAL A 485 15.36 -4.33 5.71
N THR A 486 15.77 -3.53 6.69
CA THR A 486 15.28 -2.14 6.81
C THR A 486 16.31 -1.07 6.44
N GLY A 487 17.55 -1.47 6.23
CA GLY A 487 18.68 -0.67 5.81
C GLY A 487 19.33 -1.22 4.54
N ASP A 488 20.65 -1.24 4.51
CA ASP A 488 21.43 -1.60 3.33
C ASP A 488 21.51 -3.13 3.14
N PHE A 489 21.56 -3.58 1.89
CA PHE A 489 21.68 -4.99 1.54
C PHE A 489 22.87 -5.23 0.62
N TYR A 490 23.78 -6.10 1.05
CA TYR A 490 24.97 -6.45 0.29
C TYR A 490 25.17 -7.97 0.28
N THR A 491 25.41 -8.53 -0.90
CA THR A 491 25.77 -9.93 -1.07
C THR A 491 26.95 -10.13 -1.99
N ASP A 492 27.93 -10.92 -1.57
CA ASP A 492 28.95 -11.46 -2.48
C ASP A 492 28.28 -12.32 -3.57
N PRO A 493 28.81 -12.36 -4.82
CA PRO A 493 28.25 -13.20 -5.90
C PRO A 493 28.15 -14.70 -5.59
N SER A 494 28.83 -15.18 -4.55
CA SER A 494 28.76 -16.57 -4.09
C SER A 494 27.62 -16.85 -3.10
N ALA A 495 26.88 -15.83 -2.66
CA ALA A 495 25.71 -16.03 -1.80
C ALA A 495 24.66 -16.90 -2.49
N ASN A 496 24.00 -17.76 -1.71
CA ASN A 496 23.00 -18.69 -2.22
C ASN A 496 21.73 -18.58 -1.37
N PHE A 497 20.65 -18.10 -2.00
CA PHE A 497 19.33 -18.03 -1.40
C PHE A 497 18.46 -19.14 -1.99
N VAL A 498 17.70 -19.80 -1.12
CA VAL A 498 16.73 -20.82 -1.51
C VAL A 498 15.39 -20.45 -0.88
N GLY A 499 14.45 -20.04 -1.72
CA GLY A 499 13.05 -19.85 -1.38
C GLY A 499 12.22 -20.25 -2.60
N ALA A 500 10.98 -20.68 -2.39
CA ALA A 500 10.07 -20.97 -3.49
C ALA A 500 8.66 -20.56 -3.07
N ASN A 501 7.81 -20.23 -4.04
CA ASN A 501 6.48 -19.65 -3.79
C ASN A 501 6.62 -18.30 -3.04
N TRP A 502 5.59 -17.89 -2.30
CA TRP A 502 5.48 -16.62 -1.56
C TRP A 502 6.50 -16.43 -0.41
N HIS A 503 7.69 -17.01 -0.45
CA HIS A 503 8.76 -16.77 0.54
C HIS A 503 9.62 -15.62 0.06
N GLU A 504 9.94 -14.68 0.95
CA GLU A 504 10.27 -13.33 0.51
C GLU A 504 11.48 -12.72 1.21
N VAL A 505 12.28 -11.97 0.45
CA VAL A 505 13.17 -10.93 0.99
C VAL A 505 12.45 -9.58 0.91
N SER A 506 12.08 -9.02 2.05
CA SER A 506 11.31 -7.78 2.13
C SER A 506 12.21 -6.61 2.50
N PHE A 507 12.32 -5.63 1.60
CA PHE A 507 12.97 -4.36 1.84
C PHE A 507 11.96 -3.35 2.38
N SER A 508 12.09 -2.98 3.66
CA SER A 508 11.11 -2.13 4.36
C SER A 508 11.77 -0.95 5.04
N SER A 509 11.62 0.25 4.49
CA SER A 509 12.34 1.43 4.99
C SER A 509 11.58 2.73 4.75
N ALA A 510 11.88 3.73 5.58
CA ALA A 510 11.43 5.12 5.39
C ALA A 510 12.62 6.07 5.09
N THR A 511 13.78 5.50 4.76
CA THR A 511 15.02 6.21 4.46
C THR A 511 15.65 5.67 3.18
N ASN A 512 16.78 6.26 2.79
CA ASN A 512 17.56 5.85 1.65
C ASN A 512 18.44 4.64 2.01
N ASN A 513 18.46 3.64 1.14
CA ASN A 513 19.19 2.39 1.32
C ASN A 513 19.90 1.99 0.02
N ALA A 514 21.08 1.40 0.15
CA ALA A 514 21.86 0.83 -0.94
C ALA A 514 21.63 -0.68 -1.07
N ILE A 515 21.54 -1.17 -2.30
CA ILE A 515 21.39 -2.60 -2.60
C ILE A 515 22.48 -3.02 -3.58
N SER A 516 23.36 -3.92 -3.13
CA SER A 516 24.37 -4.60 -3.93
C SER A 516 24.14 -6.11 -3.88
N ALA A 517 23.21 -6.61 -4.70
CA ALA A 517 22.88 -8.04 -4.78
C ALA A 517 23.86 -8.86 -5.65
N ASN A 518 24.69 -8.18 -6.45
CA ASN A 518 25.67 -8.78 -7.37
C ASN A 518 25.12 -9.92 -8.25
N ASP A 519 23.90 -9.73 -8.76
CA ASP A 519 23.15 -10.68 -9.60
C ASP A 519 22.88 -12.05 -8.94
N VAL A 520 22.98 -12.13 -7.61
CA VAL A 520 22.49 -13.28 -6.85
C VAL A 520 20.98 -13.34 -7.00
N LEU A 521 20.45 -14.49 -7.45
CA LEU A 521 19.02 -14.71 -7.57
C LEU A 521 18.40 -14.76 -6.17
N LEU A 522 17.60 -13.75 -5.85
CA LEU A 522 16.75 -13.74 -4.66
C LEU A 522 15.43 -14.46 -4.97
N PRO A 523 14.73 -15.01 -3.94
CA PRO A 523 13.34 -15.44 -4.10
C PRO A 523 12.42 -14.22 -4.35
N ASP A 524 11.12 -14.32 -4.08
CA ASP A 524 10.22 -13.16 -4.17
C ASP A 524 10.79 -11.99 -3.34
N VAL A 525 10.70 -10.78 -3.90
CA VAL A 525 11.17 -9.55 -3.26
C VAL A 525 10.02 -8.58 -3.16
N SER A 526 9.86 -7.95 -1.99
CA SER A 526 9.03 -6.74 -1.88
C SER A 526 9.78 -5.51 -1.44
N PHE A 527 9.25 -4.37 -1.88
CA PHE A 527 9.67 -3.05 -1.44
C PHE A 527 8.50 -2.32 -0.80
N SER A 528 8.64 -1.94 0.47
CA SER A 528 7.59 -1.27 1.24
C SER A 528 8.11 -0.05 1.99
N GLY A 529 7.40 1.07 1.85
CA GLY A 529 7.67 2.32 2.55
C GLY A 529 7.56 3.51 1.62
N ASP A 530 6.51 4.32 1.81
CA ASP A 530 6.16 5.41 0.88
C ASP A 530 7.29 6.43 0.68
N ASP A 531 8.10 6.65 1.71
CA ASP A 531 9.28 7.54 1.71
C ASP A 531 10.61 6.76 1.62
N GLY A 532 10.57 5.44 1.51
CA GLY A 532 11.75 4.60 1.34
C GLY A 532 12.37 4.80 -0.04
N GLU A 533 13.70 4.84 -0.11
CA GLU A 533 14.44 4.91 -1.38
C GLU A 533 15.45 3.77 -1.46
N TRP A 534 15.42 2.99 -2.54
CA TRP A 534 16.35 1.88 -2.80
C TRP A 534 17.17 2.17 -4.04
N ASN A 535 18.49 2.26 -3.86
CA ASN A 535 19.46 2.55 -4.90
C ASN A 535 20.29 1.30 -5.19
N LEU A 536 20.26 0.81 -6.43
CA LEU A 536 21.11 -0.30 -6.85
C LEU A 536 22.57 0.16 -7.00
N GLU A 537 23.49 -0.70 -6.58
CA GLU A 537 24.95 -0.54 -6.77
C GLU A 537 25.56 -1.67 -7.63
N SER A 538 24.75 -2.65 -8.01
CA SER A 538 25.10 -3.79 -8.86
C SER A 538 23.85 -4.33 -9.56
N PRO A 539 23.97 -5.26 -10.52
CA PRO A 539 22.82 -5.94 -11.09
C PRO A 539 21.99 -6.67 -10.03
N PHE A 540 20.69 -6.74 -10.27
CA PHE A 540 19.70 -7.25 -9.33
C PHE A 540 18.83 -8.34 -9.98
N SER A 541 18.74 -9.51 -9.34
CA SER A 541 17.89 -10.60 -9.82
C SER A 541 17.00 -11.16 -8.71
N ALA A 542 15.73 -11.38 -9.03
CA ALA A 542 14.75 -11.96 -8.11
C ALA A 542 13.70 -12.79 -8.86
N ASP A 543 13.12 -13.80 -8.25
CA ASP A 543 12.02 -14.58 -8.84
C ASP A 543 10.83 -13.66 -9.20
N GLU A 544 10.30 -12.93 -8.22
CA GLU A 544 9.25 -11.91 -8.41
C GLU A 544 9.63 -10.62 -7.70
N ILE A 545 9.24 -9.47 -8.26
CA ILE A 545 9.38 -8.16 -7.61
C ILE A 545 8.01 -7.52 -7.40
N GLU A 546 7.67 -7.26 -6.14
CA GLU A 546 6.47 -6.53 -5.73
C GLU A 546 6.84 -5.16 -5.14
N PHE A 547 6.23 -4.10 -5.65
CA PHE A 547 6.30 -2.78 -5.04
C PHE A 547 5.00 -2.44 -4.32
N ILE A 548 5.10 -2.35 -2.99
CA ILE A 548 4.04 -1.82 -2.14
C ILE A 548 4.12 -0.31 -2.14
N GLY A 549 5.29 0.31 -2.01
CA GLY A 549 5.48 1.77 -2.06
C GLY A 549 6.95 2.19 -2.06
N GLY A 550 7.20 3.47 -2.35
CA GLY A 550 8.53 4.12 -2.27
C GLY A 550 9.21 4.36 -3.62
N GLN A 551 10.50 4.67 -3.58
CA GLN A 551 11.32 5.01 -4.75
C GLN A 551 12.37 3.93 -5.03
N PHE A 552 12.44 3.48 -6.28
CA PHE A 552 13.46 2.55 -6.75
C PHE A 552 14.30 3.17 -7.85
N ASN A 553 15.60 3.28 -7.60
CA ASN A 553 16.58 3.79 -8.52
C ASN A 553 17.53 2.67 -8.95
N SER A 554 17.36 2.23 -10.20
CA SER A 554 18.22 1.20 -10.79
C SER A 554 19.67 1.65 -11.03
N ALA A 555 19.98 2.94 -10.94
CA ALA A 555 21.31 3.53 -11.12
C ALA A 555 22.06 3.17 -12.44
N GLY A 556 21.39 2.58 -13.44
CA GLY A 556 22.01 2.10 -14.67
C GLY A 556 22.35 0.61 -14.65
N GLU A 557 22.08 -0.09 -13.55
CA GLU A 557 22.28 -1.52 -13.36
C GLU A 557 21.10 -2.35 -13.90
N ASP A 558 21.41 -3.53 -14.43
CA ASP A 558 20.43 -4.45 -15.00
C ASP A 558 19.56 -5.08 -13.90
N VAL A 559 18.27 -5.27 -14.22
CA VAL A 559 17.31 -5.89 -13.31
C VAL A 559 16.63 -7.05 -14.01
N THR A 560 16.68 -8.26 -13.44
CA THR A 560 16.09 -9.46 -14.02
C THR A 560 15.09 -10.12 -13.06
N THR A 561 13.86 -10.34 -13.51
CA THR A 561 12.83 -11.04 -12.73
C THR A 561 11.85 -11.82 -13.60
N ASP A 562 11.09 -12.76 -13.03
CA ASP A 562 10.02 -13.44 -13.77
C ASP A 562 8.73 -12.60 -13.81
N TYR A 563 8.46 -11.81 -12.78
CA TYR A 563 7.25 -10.99 -12.70
C TYR A 563 7.47 -9.69 -11.93
N TRP A 564 6.82 -8.62 -12.36
CA TRP A 564 6.89 -7.30 -11.72
C TRP A 564 5.49 -6.79 -11.41
N SER A 565 5.22 -6.46 -10.14
CA SER A 565 3.88 -6.11 -9.65
C SER A 565 3.85 -4.78 -8.90
N CYS A 566 2.90 -3.92 -9.27
CA CYS A 566 2.57 -2.68 -8.57
C CYS A 566 1.04 -2.58 -8.35
N ILE A 567 0.50 -3.34 -7.40
CA ILE A 567 -0.96 -3.46 -7.19
C ILE A 567 -1.53 -2.49 -6.16
N GLU A 568 -0.74 -2.09 -5.18
CA GLU A 568 -1.19 -1.24 -4.07
C GLU A 568 -1.28 0.25 -4.48
N GLU A 569 -2.14 1.02 -3.81
CA GLU A 569 -2.40 2.43 -4.13
C GLU A 569 -1.31 3.40 -3.63
N ASN A 570 -0.37 2.93 -2.79
CA ASN A 570 0.69 3.80 -2.25
C ASN A 570 1.60 4.36 -3.37
N PRO A 571 2.16 5.58 -3.19
CA PRO A 571 3.06 6.19 -4.17
C PRO A 571 4.27 5.31 -4.52
N LYS A 572 4.59 5.21 -5.81
CA LYS A 572 5.72 4.44 -6.35
C LYS A 572 6.48 5.27 -7.39
N HIS A 573 7.77 5.48 -7.19
CA HIS A 573 8.62 6.22 -8.13
C HIS A 573 9.78 5.37 -8.65
N PHE A 574 9.81 5.14 -9.97
CA PHE A 574 10.87 4.38 -10.62
C PHE A 574 11.83 5.29 -11.38
N VAL A 575 13.13 5.10 -11.18
CA VAL A 575 14.21 5.77 -11.94
C VAL A 575 15.05 4.70 -12.64
N PHE A 576 14.84 4.56 -13.96
CA PHE A 576 15.44 3.47 -14.75
C PHE A 576 16.76 3.82 -15.44
N ASN A 577 17.19 5.10 -15.44
CA ASN A 577 18.47 5.54 -16.02
C ASN A 577 18.76 4.89 -17.40
N SER A 578 19.90 4.23 -17.56
CA SER A 578 20.30 3.50 -18.78
C SER A 578 20.16 1.97 -18.64
N SER A 579 19.39 1.49 -17.67
CA SER A 579 19.33 0.09 -17.27
C SER A 579 18.58 -0.80 -18.28
N HIS A 580 18.94 -2.09 -18.32
CA HIS A 580 18.11 -3.12 -18.96
C HIS A 580 17.23 -3.80 -17.90
N ILE A 581 15.92 -3.56 -17.98
CA ILE A 581 14.92 -4.21 -17.13
C ILE A 581 14.34 -5.42 -17.88
N VAL A 582 14.64 -6.62 -17.42
CA VAL A 582 14.20 -7.90 -18.00
C VAL A 582 13.14 -8.52 -17.09
N VAL A 583 11.91 -8.66 -17.60
CA VAL A 583 10.81 -9.33 -16.91
C VAL A 583 10.35 -10.51 -17.78
N ASN A 584 10.62 -11.75 -17.37
CA ASN A 584 10.35 -12.91 -18.24
C ASN A 584 8.86 -13.08 -18.55
N GLY A 585 7.97 -12.66 -17.63
CA GLY A 585 6.52 -12.67 -17.79
C GLY A 585 5.92 -11.28 -18.01
N GLU A 586 4.96 -10.92 -17.16
CA GLU A 586 4.26 -9.64 -17.20
C GLU A 586 4.97 -8.60 -16.34
N MET A 587 5.23 -7.43 -16.93
CA MET A 587 5.62 -6.23 -16.21
C MET A 587 4.39 -5.37 -15.95
N ALA A 588 3.78 -5.53 -14.78
CA ALA A 588 2.61 -4.79 -14.34
C ALA A 588 3.02 -3.54 -13.54
N LEU A 589 3.58 -2.55 -14.24
CA LEU A 589 3.95 -1.24 -13.67
C LEU A 589 2.76 -0.51 -13.04
N SER A 590 1.57 -0.63 -13.62
CA SER A 590 0.34 -0.04 -13.08
C SER A 590 -0.88 -0.65 -13.75
N ARG A 591 -1.80 -1.20 -12.94
CA ARG A 591 -3.06 -1.80 -13.42
C ARG A 591 -4.23 -0.81 -13.47
N THR A 592 -4.18 0.26 -12.68
CA THR A 592 -5.25 1.26 -12.54
C THR A 592 -4.66 2.66 -12.41
N THR A 593 -5.43 3.70 -12.74
CA THR A 593 -4.97 5.10 -12.64
C THR A 593 -4.66 5.55 -11.22
N ASN A 594 -5.11 4.80 -10.21
CA ASN A 594 -4.93 5.12 -8.80
C ASN A 594 -3.67 4.49 -8.19
N SER A 595 -2.87 3.75 -8.95
CA SER A 595 -1.72 3.02 -8.40
C SER A 595 -0.55 3.90 -7.96
N GLY A 596 -0.64 5.23 -8.11
CA GLY A 596 0.39 6.17 -7.64
C GLY A 596 1.77 6.04 -8.30
N VAL A 597 1.85 5.46 -9.50
CA VAL A 597 3.12 5.11 -10.15
C VAL A 597 3.64 6.22 -11.06
N THR A 598 4.92 6.55 -10.94
CA THR A 598 5.65 7.47 -11.82
C THR A 598 6.98 6.88 -12.27
N VAL A 599 7.37 7.10 -13.53
CA VAL A 599 8.61 6.54 -14.09
C VAL A 599 9.45 7.63 -14.75
N SER A 600 10.71 7.72 -14.34
CA SER A 600 11.79 8.43 -15.03
C SER A 600 12.58 7.42 -15.86
N ALA A 601 12.16 7.23 -17.12
CA ALA A 601 12.65 6.13 -17.96
C ALA A 601 14.11 6.28 -18.43
N GLY A 602 14.69 7.49 -18.42
CA GLY A 602 16.05 7.71 -18.91
C GLY A 602 16.25 7.24 -20.36
N THR A 603 17.26 6.40 -20.59
CA THR A 603 17.51 5.67 -21.84
C THR A 603 17.40 4.16 -21.65
N SER A 604 16.52 3.71 -20.76
CA SER A 604 16.37 2.29 -20.39
C SER A 604 15.77 1.43 -21.50
N LEU A 605 16.03 0.13 -21.42
CA LEU A 605 15.36 -0.91 -22.22
C LEU A 605 14.53 -1.79 -21.30
N ILE A 606 13.23 -1.85 -21.52
CA ILE A 606 12.33 -2.81 -20.86
C ILE A 606 12.11 -4.00 -21.79
N THR A 607 12.35 -5.22 -21.32
CA THR A 607 12.05 -6.47 -22.03
C THR A 607 11.00 -7.26 -21.27
N CYS A 608 9.85 -7.57 -21.88
CA CYS A 608 8.82 -8.38 -21.24
C CYS A 608 7.96 -9.20 -22.20
N GLU A 609 7.19 -10.17 -21.71
CA GLU A 609 6.13 -10.80 -22.48
C GLU A 609 4.86 -9.95 -22.53
N LYS A 610 4.59 -9.15 -21.50
CA LYS A 610 3.40 -8.31 -21.44
C LYS A 610 3.71 -7.07 -20.62
N LEU A 611 3.49 -5.90 -21.19
CA LEU A 611 3.50 -4.64 -20.47
C LEU A 611 2.07 -4.34 -19.99
N THR A 612 1.92 -3.92 -18.74
CA THR A 612 0.65 -3.39 -18.21
C THR A 612 0.96 -2.14 -17.41
N SER A 613 0.66 -0.98 -18.00
CA SER A 613 1.07 0.31 -17.44
C SER A 613 0.06 1.42 -17.76
N THR A 614 -0.27 2.25 -16.79
CA THR A 614 -0.90 3.56 -17.04
C THR A 614 0.14 4.64 -17.38
N VAL A 615 1.43 4.36 -17.14
CA VAL A 615 2.52 5.28 -17.46
C VAL A 615 2.79 5.23 -18.95
N THR A 616 2.47 6.33 -19.63
CA THR A 616 2.43 6.37 -21.09
C THR A 616 3.77 6.70 -21.76
N ASN A 617 4.75 7.19 -21.01
CA ASN A 617 6.06 7.59 -21.54
C ASN A 617 7.14 6.63 -21.00
N LEU A 618 7.61 5.73 -21.85
CA LEU A 618 8.75 4.85 -21.58
C LEU A 618 9.79 5.04 -22.69
N TYR A 619 11.01 4.54 -22.49
CA TYR A 619 12.07 4.71 -23.49
C TYR A 619 12.04 3.59 -24.55
N ASP A 620 12.84 2.54 -24.41
CA ASP A 620 12.78 1.39 -25.33
C ASP A 620 12.00 0.23 -24.69
N VAL A 621 11.08 -0.37 -25.45
CA VAL A 621 10.27 -1.51 -25.01
C VAL A 621 10.41 -2.66 -26.01
N GLN A 622 10.86 -3.82 -25.54
CA GLN A 622 10.97 -5.06 -26.29
C GLN A 622 9.96 -6.09 -25.78
N LEU A 623 9.14 -6.60 -26.69
CA LEU A 623 8.12 -7.61 -26.39
C LEU A 623 8.54 -8.98 -26.93
N ASN A 624 8.60 -9.97 -26.05
CA ASN A 624 9.00 -11.36 -26.35
C ASN A 624 7.81 -12.34 -26.36
N ASN A 625 6.58 -11.83 -26.43
CA ASN A 625 5.37 -12.63 -26.28
C ASN A 625 5.24 -13.76 -27.30
N ALA A 626 5.00 -14.98 -26.81
CA ALA A 626 4.69 -16.13 -27.68
C ALA A 626 3.22 -16.16 -28.12
N SER A 627 2.31 -15.65 -27.28
CA SER A 627 0.86 -15.55 -27.55
C SER A 627 0.47 -14.12 -27.88
N SER A 628 -0.70 -13.92 -28.51
CA SER A 628 -1.19 -12.57 -28.76
C SER A 628 -1.42 -11.80 -27.45
N ARG A 629 -1.02 -10.53 -27.44
CA ARG A 629 -1.16 -9.61 -26.30
C ARG A 629 -1.71 -8.28 -26.76
N THR A 630 -2.46 -7.62 -25.90
CA THR A 630 -2.77 -6.19 -26.04
C THR A 630 -1.69 -5.42 -25.30
N LEU A 631 -1.06 -4.47 -25.99
CA LEU A 631 0.04 -3.65 -25.48
C LEU A 631 -0.47 -2.63 -24.46
N ASP A 632 -1.63 -2.05 -24.72
CA ASP A 632 -2.02 -0.77 -24.17
C ASP A 632 -3.45 -0.72 -23.62
N ASN A 633 -3.61 0.15 -22.63
CA ASN A 633 -4.92 0.65 -22.20
C ASN A 633 -5.04 2.17 -22.44
N TYR A 634 -3.97 2.81 -22.93
CA TYR A 634 -3.81 4.25 -23.12
C TYR A 634 -2.83 4.53 -24.26
N ALA A 635 -2.84 5.75 -24.80
CA ALA A 635 -1.90 6.13 -25.85
C ALA A 635 -0.44 6.17 -25.36
N TYR A 636 0.42 5.32 -25.90
CA TYR A 636 1.83 5.19 -25.51
C TYR A 636 2.78 6.02 -26.36
N ASN A 637 3.90 6.41 -25.74
CA ASN A 637 5.03 7.08 -26.38
C ASN A 637 6.31 6.32 -26.02
N PHE A 638 6.98 5.78 -27.02
CA PHE A 638 8.27 5.10 -26.89
C PHE A 638 9.34 5.74 -27.77
N ASN A 639 10.60 5.59 -27.38
CA ASN A 639 11.70 5.75 -28.31
C ASN A 639 11.67 4.58 -29.30
N SER A 640 11.79 3.33 -28.84
CA SER A 640 11.66 2.16 -29.72
C SER A 640 10.65 1.15 -29.21
N LEU A 641 9.82 0.63 -30.12
CA LEU A 641 9.04 -0.59 -29.89
C LEU A 641 9.68 -1.75 -30.67
N ILE A 642 10.14 -2.77 -29.97
CA ILE A 642 10.87 -3.91 -30.53
C ILE A 642 10.03 -5.18 -30.39
N LEU A 643 9.65 -5.78 -31.51
CA LEU A 643 8.81 -6.97 -31.58
C LEU A 643 9.67 -8.21 -31.86
N LYS A 644 10.07 -8.86 -30.77
CA LYS A 644 10.91 -10.07 -30.77
C LYS A 644 10.12 -11.35 -30.47
N GLY A 645 8.89 -11.23 -29.98
CA GLY A 645 7.91 -12.30 -29.87
C GLY A 645 7.21 -12.62 -31.19
N ILE A 646 6.73 -13.85 -31.34
CA ILE A 646 5.92 -14.28 -32.49
C ILE A 646 4.41 -14.06 -32.28
N GLY A 647 3.99 -13.76 -31.05
CA GLY A 647 2.60 -13.44 -30.76
C GLY A 647 2.24 -12.07 -31.31
N GLN A 648 1.05 -11.94 -31.90
CA GLN A 648 0.55 -10.66 -32.39
C GLN A 648 0.36 -9.66 -31.23
N VAL A 649 0.99 -8.50 -31.33
CA VAL A 649 0.79 -7.36 -30.43
C VAL A 649 -0.33 -6.50 -30.98
N ASN A 650 -1.37 -6.27 -30.18
CA ASN A 650 -2.48 -5.40 -30.51
C ASN A 650 -2.33 -4.07 -29.78
N THR A 651 -2.71 -2.96 -30.41
CA THR A 651 -2.90 -1.67 -29.74
C THR A 651 -4.33 -1.19 -29.90
N GLN A 652 -4.92 -0.65 -28.84
CA GLN A 652 -6.31 -0.17 -28.77
C GLN A 652 -6.42 1.34 -28.67
N ASN A 653 -5.29 2.03 -28.61
CA ASN A 653 -5.13 3.47 -28.60
C ASN A 653 -4.02 3.85 -29.58
N ASP A 654 -3.92 5.16 -29.86
CA ASP A 654 -2.79 5.77 -30.55
C ASP A 654 -1.43 5.32 -29.98
N LEU A 655 -0.48 5.05 -30.87
CA LEU A 655 0.87 4.67 -30.51
C LEU A 655 1.87 5.60 -31.19
N THR A 656 2.72 6.24 -30.40
CA THR A 656 3.83 7.05 -30.92
C THR A 656 5.15 6.36 -30.62
N VAL A 657 5.96 6.16 -31.65
CA VAL A 657 7.33 5.64 -31.54
C VAL A 657 8.30 6.51 -32.32
N LYS A 658 9.57 6.54 -31.91
CA LYS A 658 10.62 6.96 -32.84
C LYS A 658 10.87 5.82 -33.83
N ASP A 659 11.27 4.65 -33.37
CA ASP A 659 11.59 3.52 -34.24
C ASP A 659 10.71 2.29 -33.91
N LEU A 660 10.15 1.66 -34.95
CA LEU A 660 9.45 0.37 -34.84
C LEU A 660 10.35 -0.73 -35.38
N VAL A 661 10.61 -1.77 -34.58
CA VAL A 661 11.57 -2.82 -34.94
C VAL A 661 10.89 -4.19 -34.92
N PHE A 662 10.96 -4.93 -36.04
CA PHE A 662 10.55 -6.32 -36.14
C PHE A 662 11.79 -7.22 -36.09
N GLU A 663 12.01 -7.90 -34.97
CA GLU A 663 13.17 -8.77 -34.75
C GLU A 663 12.88 -10.25 -35.06
N ALA A 664 11.68 -10.73 -34.74
CA ALA A 664 11.32 -12.13 -34.98
C ALA A 664 10.52 -12.31 -36.28
N ASN A 665 10.85 -13.37 -37.03
CA ASN A 665 10.09 -13.77 -38.20
C ASN A 665 8.60 -13.97 -37.86
N GLY A 666 7.70 -13.26 -38.55
CA GLY A 666 6.27 -13.29 -38.29
C GLY A 666 5.80 -12.48 -37.08
N SER A 667 6.68 -11.68 -36.45
CA SER A 667 6.24 -10.74 -35.40
C SER A 667 5.28 -9.71 -36.00
N SER A 668 4.26 -9.32 -35.23
CA SER A 668 3.14 -8.57 -35.77
C SER A 668 2.66 -7.47 -34.81
N LEU A 669 2.37 -6.30 -35.36
CA LEU A 669 1.64 -5.21 -34.73
C LEU A 669 0.31 -5.02 -35.45
N ALA A 670 -0.79 -4.98 -34.68
CA ALA A 670 -2.12 -4.73 -35.18
C ALA A 670 -2.79 -3.58 -34.40
N LEU A 671 -3.43 -2.64 -35.09
CA LEU A 671 -4.11 -1.49 -34.48
C LEU A 671 -5.63 -1.61 -34.54
N ASP A 672 -6.35 -1.19 -33.49
CA ASP A 672 -7.82 -1.08 -33.50
C ASP A 672 -8.30 0.01 -34.48
N MET A 673 -9.57 -0.07 -34.86
CA MET A 673 -10.16 0.88 -35.81
C MET A 673 -10.17 2.32 -35.28
N GLY A 674 -9.65 3.25 -36.08
CA GLY A 674 -9.64 4.68 -35.74
C GLY A 674 -8.41 5.16 -34.97
N GLU A 675 -7.51 4.25 -34.60
CA GLU A 675 -6.25 4.58 -33.93
C GLU A 675 -5.13 4.93 -34.94
N VAL A 676 -4.18 5.75 -34.50
CA VAL A 676 -3.06 6.26 -35.31
C VAL A 676 -1.73 5.72 -34.79
N LEU A 677 -0.89 5.21 -35.71
CA LEU A 677 0.51 4.89 -35.44
C LEU A 677 1.41 6.04 -35.91
N THR A 678 1.98 6.81 -34.99
CA THR A 678 2.94 7.88 -35.31
C THR A 678 4.38 7.37 -35.24
N ILE A 679 5.14 7.46 -36.34
CA ILE A 679 6.54 6.97 -36.42
C ILE A 679 7.50 8.12 -36.76
N ASN A 680 8.19 8.64 -35.75
CA ASN A 680 9.07 9.81 -35.88
C ASN A 680 10.46 9.51 -36.47
N GLY A 681 10.88 8.24 -36.47
CA GLY A 681 12.10 7.72 -37.10
C GLY A 681 11.75 6.86 -38.31
N GLY A 682 12.00 5.56 -38.23
CA GLY A 682 11.69 4.60 -39.29
C GLY A 682 11.20 3.25 -38.79
N ILE A 683 11.05 2.31 -39.73
CA ILE A 683 10.76 0.91 -39.43
C ILE A 683 11.99 0.08 -39.79
N ILE A 684 12.44 -0.77 -38.87
CA ILE A 684 13.54 -1.71 -39.08
C ILE A 684 12.97 -3.12 -38.97
N SER A 685 13.32 -4.01 -39.91
CA SER A 685 12.88 -5.39 -39.91
C SER A 685 14.05 -6.31 -40.22
N ASN A 686 14.43 -7.12 -39.23
CA ASN A 686 15.44 -8.17 -39.35
C ASN A 686 14.83 -9.51 -39.79
N THR A 687 13.55 -9.49 -40.18
CA THR A 687 12.82 -10.68 -40.63
C THR A 687 13.16 -11.06 -42.07
N SER A 688 12.77 -12.28 -42.45
CA SER A 688 13.00 -12.84 -43.79
C SER A 688 11.79 -12.63 -44.71
N SER A 689 12.01 -12.59 -46.02
CA SER A 689 10.94 -12.46 -47.02
C SER A 689 9.90 -13.57 -46.98
N GLY A 690 10.28 -14.78 -46.53
CA GLY A 690 9.36 -15.92 -46.40
C GLY A 690 8.47 -15.86 -45.15
N ASN A 691 8.83 -15.04 -44.16
CA ASN A 691 8.06 -14.82 -42.95
C ASN A 691 8.34 -13.40 -42.41
N PRO A 692 7.80 -12.36 -43.08
CA PRO A 692 8.12 -10.97 -42.79
C PRO A 692 7.53 -10.52 -41.45
N GLY A 693 7.97 -9.36 -40.95
CA GLY A 693 7.22 -8.62 -39.93
C GLY A 693 5.86 -8.18 -40.49
N ILE A 694 4.84 -8.02 -39.66
CA ILE A 694 3.47 -7.74 -40.10
C ILE A 694 2.95 -6.49 -39.40
N LEU A 695 2.56 -5.47 -40.17
CA LEU A 695 1.87 -4.28 -39.68
C LEU A 695 0.48 -4.22 -40.33
N LYS A 696 -0.58 -4.20 -39.51
CA LYS A 696 -1.95 -4.25 -40.03
C LYS A 696 -3.01 -3.56 -39.18
N SER A 697 -4.19 -3.38 -39.74
CA SER A 697 -5.42 -3.18 -38.96
C SER A 697 -5.86 -4.49 -38.28
N ARG A 698 -6.52 -4.37 -37.13
CA ARG A 698 -7.18 -5.50 -36.46
C ARG A 698 -8.57 -5.78 -37.04
N VAL A 699 -9.15 -4.81 -37.76
CA VAL A 699 -10.46 -4.94 -38.40
C VAL A 699 -10.28 -5.08 -39.91
N ASN A 700 -10.37 -6.31 -40.41
CA ASN A 700 -10.20 -6.62 -41.82
C ASN A 700 -11.02 -5.69 -42.73
N GLY A 701 -10.37 -5.11 -43.73
CA GLY A 701 -10.97 -4.21 -44.72
C GLY A 701 -11.15 -2.77 -44.24
N THR A 702 -10.70 -2.42 -43.03
CA THR A 702 -10.73 -1.05 -42.50
C THR A 702 -9.31 -0.57 -42.27
N GLN A 703 -8.92 0.51 -42.97
CA GLN A 703 -7.58 1.04 -42.84
C GLN A 703 -7.34 1.69 -41.48
N VAL A 704 -6.11 1.57 -40.97
CA VAL A 704 -5.57 2.35 -39.84
C VAL A 704 -4.53 3.34 -40.35
N ASP A 705 -4.43 4.49 -39.69
CA ASP A 705 -3.58 5.58 -40.15
C ASP A 705 -2.14 5.44 -39.62
N ILE A 706 -1.16 5.66 -40.49
CA ILE A 706 0.23 5.91 -40.09
C ILE A 706 0.53 7.39 -40.30
N ASP A 707 1.06 8.03 -39.26
CA ASP A 707 1.43 9.44 -39.27
C ASP A 707 2.92 9.66 -38.93
N LYS A 708 3.41 10.86 -39.24
CA LYS A 708 4.71 11.39 -38.86
C LYS A 708 4.63 12.90 -38.77
N VAL A 709 5.12 13.47 -37.66
CA VAL A 709 5.10 14.92 -37.42
C VAL A 709 5.75 15.73 -38.56
N ALA A 710 6.88 15.27 -39.09
CA ALA A 710 7.53 15.84 -40.26
C ALA A 710 8.51 14.86 -40.92
N GLY A 711 8.68 14.95 -42.25
CA GLY A 711 9.67 14.20 -43.02
C GLY A 711 9.16 12.88 -43.58
N ASN A 712 10.09 11.99 -43.93
CA ASN A 712 9.80 10.71 -44.58
C ASN A 712 9.91 9.53 -43.59
N ILE A 713 9.24 8.42 -43.90
CA ILE A 713 9.41 7.12 -43.23
C ILE A 713 10.12 6.18 -44.20
N CYS A 714 11.25 5.63 -43.75
CA CYS A 714 11.93 4.54 -44.45
C CYS A 714 11.71 3.22 -43.70
N VAL A 715 11.37 2.18 -44.46
CA VAL A 715 11.28 0.80 -43.97
C VAL A 715 12.48 0.00 -44.47
N LEU A 716 13.35 -0.40 -43.55
CA LEU A 716 14.52 -1.22 -43.82
C LEU A 716 14.20 -2.68 -43.52
N GLY A 717 14.07 -3.51 -44.57
CA GLY A 717 13.81 -4.95 -44.43
C GLY A 717 12.40 -5.36 -44.83
N TYR A 718 12.05 -6.64 -44.61
CA TYR A 718 10.80 -7.21 -45.08
C TYR A 718 9.67 -6.96 -44.09
N VAL A 719 8.64 -6.23 -44.51
CA VAL A 719 7.42 -6.00 -43.72
C VAL A 719 6.20 -6.17 -44.64
N SER A 720 5.21 -6.93 -44.18
CA SER A 720 3.91 -7.06 -44.82
C SER A 720 2.96 -6.02 -44.25
N PHE A 721 2.32 -5.25 -45.14
CA PHE A 721 1.35 -4.22 -44.79
C PHE A 721 -0.04 -4.66 -45.25
N GLU A 722 -1.04 -4.57 -44.38
CA GLU A 722 -2.44 -4.90 -44.69
C GLU A 722 -3.36 -3.86 -44.04
N ASP A 723 -4.31 -3.31 -44.80
CA ASP A 723 -5.26 -2.32 -44.28
C ASP A 723 -4.56 -1.08 -43.65
N ILE A 724 -3.58 -0.48 -44.36
CA ILE A 724 -2.83 0.70 -43.90
C ILE A 724 -3.07 1.92 -44.77
N ASN A 725 -3.31 3.08 -44.14
CA ASN A 725 -3.32 4.38 -44.79
C ASN A 725 -2.14 5.23 -44.32
N ALA A 726 -1.08 5.34 -45.13
CA ALA A 726 0.12 6.11 -44.78
C ALA A 726 0.00 7.57 -45.26
N ALA A 727 -1.00 8.30 -44.78
CA ALA A 727 -1.35 9.67 -45.21
C ALA A 727 -0.36 10.74 -44.68
N LEU A 728 0.92 10.59 -45.02
CA LEU A 728 2.00 11.47 -44.58
C LEU A 728 2.09 12.75 -45.42
N SER A 729 2.64 13.81 -44.83
CA SER A 729 3.09 14.99 -45.59
C SER A 729 4.35 14.71 -46.44
N GLY A 730 5.17 13.73 -46.03
CA GLY A 730 6.33 13.24 -46.77
C GLY A 730 6.08 11.87 -47.42
N VAL A 731 7.15 11.11 -47.65
CA VAL A 731 7.09 9.81 -48.33
C VAL A 731 7.18 8.66 -47.33
N PHE A 732 6.30 7.66 -47.43
CA PHE A 732 6.45 6.35 -46.80
C PHE A 732 7.06 5.37 -47.82
N ASN A 733 8.35 5.03 -47.70
CA ASN A 733 9.03 4.14 -48.64
C ASN A 733 9.40 2.79 -48.00
N ALA A 734 8.86 1.71 -48.57
CA ALA A 734 9.09 0.33 -48.17
C ALA A 734 9.60 -0.52 -49.35
N PRO A 735 10.88 -0.38 -49.76
CA PRO A 735 11.43 -1.00 -50.98
C PRO A 735 11.45 -2.54 -50.96
N LEU A 736 11.37 -3.15 -49.77
CA LEU A 736 11.25 -4.60 -49.56
C LEU A 736 9.92 -4.98 -48.91
N GLY A 737 8.97 -4.05 -48.87
CA GLY A 737 7.63 -4.26 -48.31
C GLY A 737 6.79 -5.18 -49.18
N ILE A 738 5.82 -5.84 -48.55
CA ILE A 738 4.85 -6.72 -49.20
C ILE A 738 3.47 -6.08 -49.04
N ASP A 739 2.82 -5.80 -50.17
CA ASP A 739 1.44 -5.32 -50.20
C ASP A 739 0.48 -6.51 -50.03
N ALA A 740 -0.03 -6.70 -48.82
CA ALA A 740 -1.01 -7.74 -48.50
C ALA A 740 -2.47 -7.30 -48.71
N GLY A 741 -2.71 -6.08 -49.18
CA GLY A 741 -4.01 -5.59 -49.60
C GLY A 741 -4.52 -4.38 -48.82
N ASN A 742 -5.36 -3.58 -49.51
CA ASN A 742 -6.03 -2.38 -48.97
C ASN A 742 -5.07 -1.37 -48.32
N ASN A 743 -3.95 -1.08 -49.00
CA ASN A 743 -2.97 -0.09 -48.56
C ASN A 743 -3.03 1.18 -49.42
N THR A 744 -2.88 2.35 -48.80
CA THR A 744 -2.84 3.66 -49.47
C THR A 744 -1.54 4.39 -49.10
N ASP A 745 -0.94 5.09 -50.07
CA ASP A 745 0.24 5.96 -49.90
C ASP A 745 1.53 5.30 -49.38
N ILE A 746 1.67 3.98 -49.57
CA ILE A 746 2.93 3.25 -49.35
C ILE A 746 3.67 3.07 -50.68
N ASN A 747 4.91 3.56 -50.74
CA ASN A 747 5.79 3.41 -51.91
C ASN A 747 6.69 2.18 -51.80
N TYR A 748 6.42 1.15 -52.60
CA TYR A 748 7.20 -0.10 -52.66
C TYR A 748 8.37 -0.08 -53.66
N ASP A 749 8.66 1.04 -54.30
CA ASP A 749 9.76 1.14 -55.26
C ASP A 749 11.13 1.14 -54.56
N ASN A 750 12.07 0.38 -55.12
CA ASN A 750 13.47 0.33 -54.70
C ASN A 750 14.41 1.13 -55.60
N GLY A 751 13.87 1.83 -56.60
CA GLY A 751 14.62 2.70 -57.51
C GLY A 751 15.62 1.94 -58.39
N THR A 752 15.39 0.64 -58.64
CA THR A 752 16.27 -0.17 -59.52
C THR A 752 16.26 0.30 -60.97
N SER A 753 15.20 0.98 -61.40
CA SER A 753 15.05 1.56 -62.74
C SER A 753 15.74 2.92 -62.89
N THR A 754 16.08 3.60 -61.80
CA THR A 754 16.68 4.94 -61.82
C THR A 754 18.17 4.88 -61.52
N SER A 755 18.96 5.63 -62.28
CA SER A 755 20.37 5.90 -61.97
C SER A 755 20.56 7.17 -61.14
N ASP A 756 19.51 7.94 -60.95
CA ASP A 756 19.57 9.22 -60.26
C ASP A 756 19.59 9.04 -58.74
N LEU A 757 19.97 10.10 -58.03
CA LEU A 757 19.98 10.11 -56.57
C LEU A 757 19.34 11.39 -56.01
N TYR A 758 18.63 11.22 -54.92
CA TYR A 758 17.88 12.24 -54.19
C TYR A 758 18.47 12.37 -52.79
N TRP A 759 18.70 13.60 -52.33
CA TRP A 759 19.18 13.84 -50.97
C TRP A 759 18.10 13.49 -49.96
N ILE A 760 18.47 12.77 -48.90
CA ILE A 760 17.61 12.41 -47.76
C ILE A 760 18.31 12.61 -46.40
N GLY A 761 19.56 13.11 -46.41
CA GLY A 761 20.41 13.17 -45.23
C GLY A 761 20.17 14.36 -44.30
N GLU A 762 19.07 15.10 -44.46
CA GLU A 762 18.81 16.36 -43.75
C GLU A 762 20.04 17.29 -43.80
N SER A 763 20.57 17.73 -42.66
CA SER A 763 21.93 18.27 -42.60
C SER A 763 22.96 17.16 -42.51
N GLY A 764 23.89 17.10 -43.46
CA GLY A 764 24.81 15.96 -43.56
C GLY A 764 25.95 16.17 -44.55
N SER A 765 26.77 15.13 -44.72
CA SER A 765 27.91 15.16 -45.65
C SER A 765 27.51 14.62 -47.02
N TRP A 766 27.85 15.37 -48.07
CA TRP A 766 27.58 15.01 -49.47
C TRP A 766 28.13 13.64 -49.87
N LEU A 767 29.28 13.26 -49.31
CA LEU A 767 30.01 12.04 -49.69
C LEU A 767 29.57 10.78 -48.94
N VAL A 768 28.64 10.90 -47.99
CA VAL A 768 28.09 9.75 -47.26
C VAL A 768 26.96 9.15 -48.10
N ASN A 769 27.16 7.94 -48.64
CA ASN A 769 26.20 7.30 -49.55
C ASN A 769 24.80 7.16 -48.92
N SER A 770 24.71 6.88 -47.61
CA SER A 770 23.43 6.76 -46.90
C SER A 770 22.63 8.06 -46.78
N ASN A 771 23.20 9.21 -47.13
CA ASN A 771 22.47 10.48 -47.24
C ASN A 771 21.77 10.66 -48.60
N TRP A 772 21.89 9.67 -49.49
CA TRP A 772 21.26 9.66 -50.80
C TRP A 772 20.32 8.47 -50.95
N SER A 773 19.22 8.67 -51.66
CA SER A 773 18.23 7.65 -52.03
C SER A 773 18.10 7.57 -53.55
N ARG A 774 17.65 6.42 -54.09
CA ARG A 774 17.30 6.28 -55.52
C ARG A 774 15.87 6.74 -55.84
N VAL A 775 15.11 7.01 -54.79
CA VAL A 775 13.71 7.42 -54.82
C VAL A 775 13.59 8.72 -54.02
N ASP A 776 12.83 9.68 -54.53
CA ASP A 776 12.62 10.95 -53.82
C ASP A 776 11.96 10.72 -52.44
N GLY A 777 12.58 11.23 -51.37
CA GLY A 777 12.16 10.95 -49.99
C GLY A 777 12.30 9.50 -49.52
N GLY A 778 12.90 8.62 -50.33
CA GLY A 778 12.97 7.18 -50.06
C GLY A 778 14.08 6.75 -49.09
N CYS A 779 14.35 5.44 -49.07
CA CYS A 779 15.35 4.84 -48.19
C CYS A 779 16.82 5.04 -48.61
N PRO A 780 17.79 4.97 -47.66
CA PRO A 780 19.22 5.07 -47.95
C PRO A 780 19.72 4.12 -49.05
N SER A 781 20.58 4.64 -49.92
CA SER A 781 21.23 3.92 -51.02
C SER A 781 22.72 3.68 -50.74
N THR A 782 23.28 2.63 -51.34
CA THR A 782 24.74 2.38 -51.33
C THR A 782 25.47 3.01 -52.51
N LYS A 783 24.73 3.64 -53.44
CA LYS A 783 25.30 4.20 -54.67
C LYS A 783 26.09 5.48 -54.37
N ASP A 784 27.28 5.56 -54.95
CA ASP A 784 28.13 6.75 -54.87
C ASP A 784 27.53 7.93 -55.68
N PRO A 785 27.28 9.10 -55.06
CA PRO A 785 26.75 10.28 -55.75
C PRO A 785 27.61 10.80 -56.90
N LYS A 786 28.92 10.52 -56.90
CA LYS A 786 29.81 10.87 -58.01
C LYS A 786 29.39 10.23 -59.34
N ASN A 787 28.77 9.05 -59.28
CA ASN A 787 28.42 8.25 -60.45
C ASN A 787 26.95 8.35 -60.85
N ALA A 788 26.15 9.16 -60.15
CA ALA A 788 24.76 9.43 -60.52
C ALA A 788 24.73 10.47 -61.66
N PRO A 789 23.94 10.28 -62.73
CA PRO A 789 23.84 11.27 -63.79
C PRO A 789 23.15 12.54 -63.29
N ASN A 790 22.13 12.39 -62.45
CA ASN A 790 21.46 13.51 -61.77
C ASN A 790 21.43 13.32 -60.25
N LEU A 791 21.65 14.43 -59.55
CA LEU A 791 21.55 14.58 -58.10
C LEU A 791 20.46 15.61 -57.79
N TYR A 792 19.50 15.25 -56.95
CA TYR A 792 18.32 16.06 -56.67
C TYR A 792 18.23 16.46 -55.19
N PHE A 793 17.92 17.72 -54.95
CA PHE A 793 17.43 18.25 -53.68
C PHE A 793 15.99 18.69 -53.90
N THR A 794 15.02 18.05 -53.26
CA THR A 794 13.58 18.25 -53.47
C THR A 794 12.90 18.72 -52.18
N SER A 795 11.58 18.89 -52.20
CA SER A 795 10.80 19.13 -50.98
C SER A 795 10.85 17.97 -49.98
N ASN A 796 11.19 16.75 -50.42
CA ASN A 796 11.33 15.58 -49.55
C ASN A 796 12.75 15.42 -49.00
N SER A 797 13.69 16.30 -49.37
CA SER A 797 15.08 16.21 -48.93
C SER A 797 15.32 16.71 -47.51
N PHE A 798 14.42 17.52 -46.99
CA PHE A 798 14.55 18.17 -45.69
C PHE A 798 13.21 18.22 -44.98
N SER A 799 13.21 17.88 -43.69
CA SER A 799 12.08 18.05 -42.77
C SER A 799 12.29 19.26 -41.84
N THR A 800 13.48 19.85 -41.85
CA THR A 800 13.86 21.02 -41.05
C THR A 800 14.59 22.07 -41.89
N SER A 801 14.34 23.36 -41.58
CA SER A 801 14.91 24.51 -42.31
C SER A 801 15.40 25.56 -41.32
N PRO A 802 16.63 26.11 -41.45
CA PRO A 802 17.58 25.91 -42.55
C PRO A 802 18.39 24.60 -42.42
N ALA A 803 18.75 24.00 -43.56
CA ALA A 803 19.57 22.80 -43.63
C ALA A 803 20.98 23.10 -44.16
N THR A 804 21.98 22.33 -43.73
CA THR A 804 23.37 22.47 -44.22
C THR A 804 23.92 21.16 -44.77
N VAL A 805 24.31 21.16 -46.03
CA VAL A 805 25.00 20.05 -46.68
C VAL A 805 26.47 20.38 -46.84
N THR A 806 27.35 19.55 -46.28
CA THR A 806 28.80 19.78 -46.29
C THR A 806 29.47 18.95 -47.37
N VAL A 807 30.31 19.60 -48.18
CA VAL A 807 31.21 18.97 -49.16
C VAL A 807 32.63 19.02 -48.60
N PRO A 808 33.08 17.97 -47.88
CA PRO A 808 34.25 18.05 -46.99
C PRO A 808 35.58 18.02 -47.74
N SER A 809 35.62 17.47 -48.95
CA SER A 809 36.82 17.35 -49.79
C SER A 809 36.51 17.70 -51.24
N ALA A 810 37.55 17.74 -52.09
CA ALA A 810 37.38 17.97 -53.53
C ALA A 810 36.43 16.92 -54.12
N THR A 811 35.28 17.38 -54.63
CA THR A 811 34.16 16.53 -55.07
C THR A 811 33.76 16.89 -56.49
N THR A 812 33.66 15.88 -57.35
CA THR A 812 33.07 16.01 -58.69
C THR A 812 31.64 15.46 -58.67
N ALA A 813 30.73 16.10 -59.37
CA ALA A 813 29.35 15.65 -59.55
C ALA A 813 28.96 15.77 -61.03
N ASN A 814 27.92 15.06 -61.47
CA ASN A 814 27.32 15.31 -62.78
C ASN A 814 26.34 16.48 -62.66
N ASP A 815 25.06 16.28 -62.96
CA ASP A 815 24.06 17.33 -62.92
C ASP A 815 23.44 17.43 -61.53
N VAL A 816 23.39 18.63 -60.97
CA VAL A 816 22.81 18.90 -59.64
C VAL A 816 21.59 19.79 -59.77
N HIS A 817 20.47 19.32 -59.23
CA HIS A 817 19.16 19.96 -59.33
C HIS A 817 18.66 20.36 -57.93
N PHE A 818 18.36 21.64 -57.76
CA PHE A 818 17.76 22.21 -56.55
C PHE A 818 16.32 22.60 -56.83
N LEU A 819 15.41 21.79 -56.29
CA LEU A 819 13.95 21.87 -56.42
C LEU A 819 13.26 22.10 -55.05
N ASN A 820 14.03 22.16 -53.96
CA ASN A 820 13.57 22.28 -52.58
C ASN A 820 13.05 23.69 -52.23
N SER A 821 11.96 23.78 -51.47
CA SER A 821 11.43 25.05 -50.96
C SER A 821 12.19 25.61 -49.74
N ASP A 822 13.03 24.80 -49.09
CA ASP A 822 13.71 25.15 -47.84
C ASP A 822 15.02 25.88 -48.04
N ASN A 823 15.44 26.69 -47.06
CA ASN A 823 16.68 27.44 -47.11
C ASN A 823 17.89 26.50 -46.91
N LEU A 824 18.41 25.99 -48.01
CA LEU A 824 19.55 25.06 -48.05
C LEU A 824 20.88 25.81 -48.21
N THR A 825 21.82 25.54 -47.31
CA THR A 825 23.22 25.92 -47.45
C THR A 825 24.09 24.75 -47.87
N VAL A 826 24.81 24.88 -48.97
CA VAL A 826 25.85 23.94 -49.41
C VAL A 826 27.21 24.51 -49.03
N ASN A 827 27.85 23.95 -48.00
CA ASN A 827 29.16 24.38 -47.50
C ASN A 827 30.28 23.58 -48.17
N VAL A 828 31.06 24.24 -49.01
CA VAL A 828 32.14 23.63 -49.79
C VAL A 828 33.50 23.90 -49.14
N THR A 829 34.07 22.90 -48.48
CA THR A 829 35.31 23.06 -47.70
C THR A 829 36.57 23.17 -48.58
N ILE A 830 36.56 22.56 -49.77
CA ILE A 830 37.69 22.59 -50.72
C ILE A 830 37.25 23.03 -52.12
N ASN A 831 36.58 22.16 -52.88
CA ASN A 831 36.10 22.44 -54.22
C ASN A 831 34.93 21.49 -54.58
N LEU A 832 33.88 22.02 -55.20
CA LEU A 832 32.80 21.24 -55.82
C LEU A 832 32.82 21.50 -57.33
N THR A 833 32.89 20.44 -58.14
CA THR A 833 32.98 20.53 -59.60
C THR A 833 31.84 19.72 -60.26
N PRO A 834 30.64 20.30 -60.38
CA PRO A 834 29.51 19.67 -61.07
C PRO A 834 29.58 19.90 -62.59
N ASN A 835 28.94 19.04 -63.38
CA ASN A 835 28.76 19.27 -64.82
C ASN A 835 27.83 20.47 -65.03
N ASN A 836 26.62 20.42 -64.47
CA ASN A 836 25.65 21.50 -64.53
C ASN A 836 24.99 21.71 -63.16
N ILE A 837 24.55 22.94 -62.88
CA ILE A 837 23.70 23.27 -61.72
C ILE A 837 22.38 23.84 -62.22
N TYR A 838 21.28 23.26 -61.76
CA TYR A 838 19.92 23.73 -62.01
C TYR A 838 19.28 24.15 -60.70
N VAL A 839 18.81 25.40 -60.61
CA VAL A 839 18.02 25.90 -59.48
C VAL A 839 16.64 26.26 -59.98
N ASN A 840 15.68 25.36 -59.80
CA ASN A 840 14.34 25.48 -60.38
C ASN A 840 13.29 25.47 -59.26
N GLY A 841 12.80 26.66 -58.90
CA GLY A 841 11.84 26.84 -57.80
C GLY A 841 12.42 26.72 -56.39
N GLY A 842 13.69 26.32 -56.24
CA GLY A 842 14.30 26.09 -54.92
C GLY A 842 15.43 27.03 -54.50
N TYR A 843 15.98 26.80 -53.30
CA TYR A 843 17.11 27.57 -52.74
C TYR A 843 18.42 26.80 -52.78
N ALA A 844 19.47 27.45 -53.26
CA ALA A 844 20.85 26.96 -53.19
C ALA A 844 21.78 28.07 -52.69
N ASN A 845 22.17 28.02 -51.42
CA ASN A 845 23.13 28.95 -50.84
C ASN A 845 24.53 28.31 -50.75
N PHE A 846 25.43 28.64 -51.66
CA PHE A 846 26.79 28.13 -51.63
C PHE A 846 27.68 28.98 -50.72
N THR A 847 28.39 28.31 -49.81
CA THR A 847 29.37 28.92 -48.90
C THR A 847 30.70 28.15 -48.96
N GLY A 848 31.79 28.77 -48.50
CA GLY A 848 33.09 28.08 -48.39
C GLY A 848 34.11 28.52 -49.45
N LYS A 849 34.86 27.58 -50.05
CA LYS A 849 36.05 27.89 -50.87
C LYS A 849 35.77 28.09 -52.36
N LEU A 850 35.51 27.02 -53.12
CA LEU A 850 35.43 27.07 -54.59
C LEU A 850 34.29 26.19 -55.14
N VAL A 851 33.51 26.71 -56.07
CA VAL A 851 32.61 25.93 -56.94
C VAL A 851 33.03 26.18 -58.38
N THR A 852 33.17 25.11 -59.18
CA THR A 852 33.51 25.19 -60.61
C THR A 852 32.56 24.34 -61.44
N VAL A 853 31.54 24.95 -62.01
CA VAL A 853 30.56 24.32 -62.90
C VAL A 853 31.15 24.20 -64.31
N LEU A 854 31.24 22.98 -64.85
CA LEU A 854 31.89 22.71 -66.14
C LEU A 854 31.01 23.08 -67.36
N GLY A 855 29.70 23.17 -67.17
CA GLY A 855 28.71 23.57 -68.17
C GLY A 855 27.99 24.83 -67.72
N SER A 856 26.67 24.75 -67.59
CA SER A 856 25.83 25.89 -67.23
C SER A 856 25.37 25.85 -65.77
N THR A 857 25.19 27.04 -65.21
CA THR A 857 24.34 27.28 -64.05
C THR A 857 23.05 27.92 -64.55
N THR A 858 21.92 27.23 -64.40
CA THR A 858 20.61 27.70 -64.86
C THR A 858 19.69 27.94 -63.68
N VAL A 859 19.17 29.16 -63.54
CA VAL A 859 18.27 29.58 -62.44
C VAL A 859 16.90 29.97 -63.02
N GLN A 860 15.89 29.15 -62.77
CA GLN A 860 14.55 29.28 -63.37
C GLN A 860 13.54 29.90 -62.38
N SER A 861 12.29 30.08 -62.80
CA SER A 861 11.28 30.88 -62.09
C SER A 861 11.14 30.50 -60.62
N SER A 862 11.24 31.49 -59.74
CA SER A 862 11.22 31.36 -58.27
C SER A 862 12.43 30.66 -57.62
N GLY A 863 13.46 30.29 -58.38
CA GLY A 863 14.72 29.77 -57.83
C GLY A 863 15.61 30.88 -57.25
N PHE A 864 16.33 30.58 -56.16
CA PHE A 864 17.25 31.50 -55.48
C PHE A 864 18.65 30.87 -55.34
N LEU A 865 19.59 31.35 -56.13
CA LEU A 865 21.00 31.03 -55.99
C LEU A 865 21.69 32.12 -55.18
N THR A 866 22.20 31.80 -53.99
CA THR A 866 23.05 32.70 -53.20
C THR A 866 24.48 32.19 -53.19
N THR A 867 25.46 33.07 -53.35
CA THR A 867 26.88 32.73 -53.20
C THR A 867 27.54 33.63 -52.15
N ASP A 868 28.18 32.99 -51.18
CA ASP A 868 28.99 33.57 -50.10
C ASP A 868 30.32 32.80 -50.01
N MET A 869 31.04 32.81 -51.13
CA MET A 869 32.24 32.00 -51.38
C MET A 869 33.49 32.87 -51.22
N THR A 870 34.45 32.38 -50.44
CA THR A 870 35.72 33.07 -50.12
C THR A 870 36.70 33.15 -51.29
N ASN A 871 36.68 32.19 -52.22
CA ASN A 871 37.46 32.29 -53.47
C ASN A 871 36.58 32.68 -54.66
N THR A 872 35.84 31.74 -55.26
CA THR A 872 35.05 32.02 -56.48
C THR A 872 33.93 30.99 -56.67
N TYR A 873 32.80 31.41 -57.26
CA TYR A 873 31.87 30.52 -57.95
C TYR A 873 32.09 30.68 -59.46
N ARG A 874 32.53 29.63 -60.16
CA ARG A 874 32.84 29.65 -61.60
C ARG A 874 31.81 28.83 -62.36
N THR A 875 31.36 29.35 -63.50
CA THR A 875 30.46 28.64 -64.43
C THR A 875 30.77 29.05 -65.85
N ASN A 876 30.60 28.19 -66.85
CA ASN A 876 30.85 28.57 -68.26
C ASN A 876 29.70 29.43 -68.79
N GLU A 877 28.48 29.06 -68.43
CA GLU A 877 27.29 29.83 -68.75
C GLU A 877 26.44 30.06 -67.48
N LEU A 878 25.81 31.24 -67.39
CA LEU A 878 24.87 31.58 -66.34
C LEU A 878 23.58 32.05 -66.99
N GLU A 879 22.54 31.22 -66.92
CA GLU A 879 21.22 31.52 -67.44
C GLU A 879 20.26 31.83 -66.29
N SER A 880 19.49 32.91 -66.39
CA SER A 880 18.41 33.19 -65.44
C SER A 880 17.13 33.54 -66.17
N SER A 881 16.05 32.81 -65.87
CA SER A 881 14.71 33.02 -66.44
C SER A 881 13.67 33.07 -65.32
N GLY A 882 13.58 34.22 -64.64
CA GLY A 882 12.58 34.47 -63.60
C GLY A 882 13.00 34.07 -62.18
N GLY A 883 14.24 33.63 -61.97
CA GLY A 883 14.84 33.41 -60.65
C GLY A 883 15.87 34.48 -60.28
N ALA A 884 16.36 34.46 -59.03
CA ALA A 884 17.29 35.45 -58.50
C ALA A 884 18.67 34.83 -58.21
N VAL A 885 19.71 35.58 -58.60
CA VAL A 885 21.10 35.28 -58.23
C VAL A 885 21.59 36.38 -57.29
N ILE A 886 21.99 36.01 -56.08
CA ILE A 886 22.42 36.91 -55.02
C ILE A 886 23.90 36.64 -54.73
N VAL A 887 24.75 37.65 -54.94
CA VAL A 887 26.17 37.58 -54.63
C VAL A 887 26.42 38.39 -53.35
N ARG A 888 26.80 37.73 -52.26
CA ARG A 888 27.06 38.42 -50.99
C ARG A 888 28.37 39.23 -51.04
N SER A 889 28.46 40.24 -50.17
CA SER A 889 29.61 41.13 -50.10
C SER A 889 30.91 40.34 -49.91
N GLY A 890 31.90 40.55 -50.78
CA GLY A 890 33.18 39.83 -50.78
C GLY A 890 33.23 38.57 -51.66
N SER A 891 32.10 38.15 -52.23
CA SER A 891 32.01 37.05 -53.21
C SER A 891 31.92 37.57 -54.65
N TYR A 892 32.25 36.71 -55.62
CA TYR A 892 32.02 36.98 -57.04
C TYR A 892 31.72 35.69 -57.83
N ILE A 893 30.86 35.81 -58.84
CA ILE A 893 30.62 34.78 -59.84
C ILE A 893 31.44 35.10 -61.08
N ASN A 894 32.24 34.15 -61.55
CA ASN A 894 32.99 34.27 -62.80
C ASN A 894 32.33 33.43 -63.89
N VAL A 895 31.75 34.11 -64.88
CA VAL A 895 31.15 33.47 -66.05
C VAL A 895 32.19 33.40 -67.17
N LEU A 896 32.75 32.21 -67.36
CA LEU A 896 33.81 31.92 -68.31
C LEU A 896 33.20 31.71 -69.70
N ARG A 897 32.78 32.80 -70.37
CA ARG A 897 32.31 32.71 -71.77
C ARG A 897 33.35 31.98 -72.62
N GLN A 898 32.96 30.86 -73.23
CA GLN A 898 33.52 30.39 -74.50
C GLN A 898 32.55 30.74 -75.61
#